data_AF-A0A3M0IYL4-F1
#
_entry.id   AF-A0A3M0IYL4-F1
#
_cell.length_a   1.000
_cell.length_b   1.000
_cell.length_c   1.000
_cell.angle_alpha   90.00
_cell.angle_beta   90.00
_cell.angle_gamma   90.00
#
_symmetry.space_group_name_H-M   'P 1'
#
loop_
_entity.id
_entity.type
_entity.pdbx_description
1 polymer ?
#
loop_
_entity_poly.entity_id
_entity_poly.type
_entity_poly.pdbx_seq_one_letter_code
_entity_poly.pdbx_strand_id
1 'polypeptide(L)'
;MLKCDVGSEGCFAECQLGFVKLEDLNGEVVEKAVFSEVRFRADVSASEMNIAAINKQISFTLATILFLLSMVPLLLPPSKIEASSPSMLFKSGKEEYIATFKGSEYFCYDLSQNPIQSSSDEITLSFKTLQRNGLMLHTGKSADYVNLALKNGAVSLVINLGSGAFEALVEPVNGKFNDNAWHDVKVTRNLRQVTISVDGILTTTGYTQEDYTMLGSDDFFYVGGSPSTADLPGSPVSNNFMGCLKEEKLADDGAVTVTPYKAQPGAMMVCSECGREGLALQANKISIPPSWVVYKNNDVRLELSRLAKQGDPKMKIHGVVAFKCENVATLDPITFETPESFISLPKWNAKKTGSISFDFRTTEPNGLILFSHGKPRHQKDAKHPQTVKVDFFAIEMLDGHLYLLLDMGSGTIKIKALQKKVNDGEWYHVDFQRDGRSGTISVNTLRTPYTAPGESEILDLDDDLYLGGLPENKAGLVFPTEVWTALLNYGYVGCIRDLFIDGQSKDIRQMAEIQSTAGVKPSCSRETAKPCLSNPCKNNGVCRDGWNRYVCDCSGTGYLGRSCEREATILSYDGSMFMKIQLPVVMHTEAEDVSLRFRSQRAYGILMATTSRESADTLRLELDAGRVKLTVNLAFEKQDDLITSQDW
;
A
#
# COMPACT_ATOMS: atom_id res chain seq x y z
N MET A 1 17.18 -28.26 61.10
CA MET A 1 18.45 -28.88 60.70
C MET A 1 18.15 -30.22 60.07
N LEU A 2 18.19 -30.31 58.75
CA LEU A 2 18.21 -31.56 57.99
C LEU A 2 19.56 -31.56 57.24
N LYS A 3 20.42 -32.53 57.55
CA LYS A 3 21.73 -32.73 56.91
C LYS A 3 21.52 -33.65 55.71
N CYS A 4 21.85 -33.19 54.52
CA CYS A 4 22.03 -34.08 53.36
C CYS A 4 23.54 -34.28 53.16
N ASP A 5 24.02 -35.48 53.47
CA ASP A 5 25.37 -35.93 53.08
C ASP A 5 25.30 -36.43 51.62
N VAL A 6 26.08 -35.81 50.73
CA VAL A 6 26.36 -36.36 49.40
C VAL A 6 27.88 -36.41 49.26
N GLY A 7 28.38 -37.63 49.05
CA GLY A 7 29.79 -37.97 49.10
C GLY A 7 30.65 -37.31 48.03
N SER A 8 31.92 -37.15 48.42
CA SER A 8 33.12 -36.77 47.67
C SER A 8 33.10 -35.40 46.98
N GLU A 9 33.83 -34.48 47.63
CA GLU A 9 34.34 -33.19 47.18
C GLU A 9 33.33 -32.01 47.09
N GLY A 10 32.96 -31.49 48.28
CA GLY A 10 33.33 -30.10 48.60
C GLY A 10 32.30 -28.98 48.50
N CYS A 11 30.98 -29.23 48.50
CA CYS A 11 29.98 -28.16 48.59
C CYS A 11 28.91 -28.45 49.66
N PHE A 12 28.81 -27.60 50.68
CA PHE A 12 27.74 -27.63 51.69
C PHE A 12 26.83 -26.39 51.53
N ALA A 13 25.52 -26.57 51.74
CA ALA A 13 24.54 -25.49 51.79
C ALA A 13 23.89 -25.45 53.19
N GLU A 14 23.91 -24.29 53.83
CA GLU A 14 23.16 -24.02 55.06
C GLU A 14 21.97 -23.11 54.75
N CYS A 15 20.79 -23.47 55.27
CA CYS A 15 19.57 -22.67 55.19
C CYS A 15 19.06 -22.34 56.60
N GLN A 16 18.81 -21.06 56.89
CA GLN A 16 18.08 -20.62 58.09
C GLN A 16 16.59 -20.39 57.78
N LEU A 17 15.74 -20.83 58.70
CA LEU A 17 14.27 -20.71 58.64
C LEU A 17 13.82 -19.60 59.60
N GLY A 18 13.14 -18.58 59.07
CA GLY A 18 12.46 -17.55 59.84
C GLY A 18 10.95 -17.59 59.61
N PHE A 19 10.17 -17.07 60.55
CA PHE A 19 8.71 -16.93 60.42
C PHE A 19 8.35 -15.46 60.46
N VAL A 20 7.42 -15.05 59.59
CA VAL A 20 6.87 -13.69 59.58
C VAL A 20 5.36 -13.79 59.85
N LYS A 21 4.88 -13.01 60.82
CA LYS A 21 3.46 -12.79 61.10
C LYS A 21 2.96 -11.62 60.24
N LEU A 22 1.88 -11.84 59.50
CA LEU A 22 1.19 -10.78 58.78
C LEU A 22 -0.28 -10.77 59.22
N GLU A 23 -0.80 -9.59 59.55
CA GLU A 23 -2.23 -9.36 59.77
C GLU A 23 -2.85 -8.82 58.49
N ASP A 24 -4.01 -9.34 58.13
CA ASP A 24 -4.79 -8.79 57.02
C ASP A 24 -5.67 -7.60 57.46
N LEU A 25 -6.36 -6.99 56.49
CA LEU A 25 -7.20 -5.81 56.71
C LEU A 25 -8.41 -6.06 57.63
N ASN A 26 -8.69 -7.32 58.02
CA ASN A 26 -9.73 -7.69 58.98
C ASN A 26 -9.15 -8.11 60.35
N GLY A 27 -7.83 -8.03 60.53
CA GLY A 27 -7.15 -8.24 61.81
C GLY A 27 -6.88 -9.71 62.16
N GLU A 28 -6.89 -10.62 61.18
CA GLU A 28 -6.51 -12.02 61.43
C GLU A 28 -5.03 -12.24 61.11
N VAL A 29 -4.29 -12.81 62.09
CA VAL A 29 -2.83 -13.03 62.01
C VAL A 29 -2.53 -14.37 61.35
N VAL A 30 -1.79 -14.37 60.24
CA VAL A 30 -1.29 -15.58 59.58
C VAL A 30 0.25 -15.64 59.67
N GLU A 31 0.79 -16.74 60.22
CA GLU A 31 2.23 -17.04 60.22
C GLU A 31 2.63 -17.76 58.93
N LYS A 32 3.60 -17.22 58.18
CA LYS A 32 4.25 -17.91 57.08
C LYS A 32 5.75 -18.08 57.33
N ALA A 33 6.24 -19.30 57.10
CA ALA A 33 7.67 -19.62 57.12
C ALA A 33 8.32 -19.11 55.83
N VAL A 34 9.43 -18.37 55.96
CA VAL A 34 10.21 -17.85 54.84
C VAL A 34 11.68 -18.19 55.06
N PHE A 35 12.33 -18.75 54.04
CA PHE A 35 13.78 -18.97 54.04
C PHE A 35 14.47 -17.70 53.57
N SER A 36 15.33 -17.12 54.41
CA SER A 36 15.88 -15.79 54.15
C SER A 36 17.25 -15.78 53.46
N GLU A 37 17.97 -16.90 53.36
CA GLU A 37 19.22 -16.98 52.59
C GLU A 37 19.67 -18.43 52.41
N VAL A 38 20.23 -18.76 51.23
CA VAL A 38 20.97 -20.01 50.97
C VAL A 38 22.37 -19.61 50.53
N ARG A 39 23.39 -19.94 51.31
CA ARG A 39 24.80 -19.68 50.95
C ARG A 39 25.48 -20.98 50.58
N PHE A 40 26.15 -20.97 49.42
CA PHE A 40 27.02 -22.04 48.98
C PHE A 40 28.46 -21.65 49.26
N ARG A 41 29.23 -22.53 49.91
CA ARG A 41 30.66 -22.38 50.09
C ARG A 41 31.37 -23.43 49.24
N ALA A 42 32.17 -22.99 48.28
CA ALA A 42 33.06 -23.84 47.49
C ALA A 42 34.50 -23.52 47.89
N ASP A 43 35.23 -24.51 48.40
CA ASP A 43 36.68 -24.39 48.61
C ASP A 43 37.38 -25.01 47.40
N VAL A 44 37.97 -24.19 46.53
CA VAL A 44 38.84 -24.67 45.44
C VAL A 44 40.11 -23.82 45.38
N SER A 45 41.26 -24.45 45.61
CA SER A 45 42.59 -23.85 45.46
C SER A 45 42.95 -23.64 43.99
N ALA A 46 43.50 -22.47 43.67
CA ALA A 46 43.81 -22.04 42.31
C ALA A 46 44.98 -22.82 41.68
N SER A 47 44.69 -23.58 40.61
CA SER A 47 45.61 -23.79 39.49
C SER A 47 44.84 -24.35 38.29
N GLU A 48 44.76 -23.54 37.22
CA GLU A 48 44.46 -23.86 35.82
C GLU A 48 43.37 -24.92 35.50
N MET A 49 42.17 -24.50 35.04
CA MET A 49 41.45 -25.17 33.93
C MET A 49 40.15 -24.48 33.46
N ASN A 50 39.83 -24.75 32.19
CA ASN A 50 38.85 -24.16 31.26
C ASN A 50 37.38 -23.93 31.72
N ILE A 51 36.88 -22.71 31.47
CA ILE A 51 35.48 -22.25 31.67
C ILE A 51 34.44 -23.04 30.85
N ALA A 52 34.85 -23.72 29.77
CA ALA A 52 33.95 -24.50 28.92
C ALA A 52 33.42 -25.80 29.57
N ALA A 53 34.10 -26.34 30.58
CA ALA A 53 33.68 -27.57 31.27
C ALA A 53 32.59 -27.33 32.33
N ILE A 54 32.63 -26.18 33.02
CA ILE A 54 31.68 -25.82 34.10
C ILE A 54 30.27 -25.60 33.55
N ASN A 55 30.13 -24.91 32.40
CA ASN A 55 28.82 -24.67 31.80
C ASN A 55 28.14 -25.96 31.28
N LYS A 56 28.92 -26.96 30.88
CA LYS A 56 28.36 -28.24 30.38
C LYS A 56 27.80 -29.11 31.50
N GLN A 57 28.38 -29.02 32.71
CA GLN A 57 27.97 -29.81 33.87
C GLN A 57 26.74 -29.21 34.59
N ILE A 58 26.58 -27.88 34.56
CA ILE A 58 25.40 -27.17 35.11
C ILE A 58 24.14 -27.38 34.25
N SER A 59 24.27 -27.46 32.92
CA SER A 59 23.12 -27.75 32.04
C SER A 59 22.60 -29.18 32.18
N PHE A 60 23.47 -30.15 32.51
CA PHE A 60 23.07 -31.56 32.64
C PHE A 60 22.26 -31.85 33.93
N THR A 61 22.54 -31.13 35.02
CA THR A 61 21.82 -31.24 36.30
C THR A 61 20.46 -30.53 36.29
N LEU A 62 20.32 -29.39 35.59
CA LEU A 62 19.00 -28.74 35.46
C LEU A 62 18.01 -29.57 34.63
N ALA A 63 18.48 -30.23 33.56
CA ALA A 63 17.63 -31.05 32.70
C ALA A 63 17.07 -32.29 33.41
N THR A 64 17.83 -32.89 34.34
CA THR A 64 17.39 -34.06 35.12
C THR A 64 16.41 -33.69 36.24
N ILE A 65 16.54 -32.50 36.83
CA ILE A 65 15.60 -32.00 37.85
C ILE A 65 14.24 -31.63 37.22
N LEU A 66 14.25 -31.03 36.02
CA LEU A 66 13.01 -30.70 35.28
C LEU A 66 12.27 -31.96 34.77
N PHE A 67 12.99 -33.04 34.43
CA PHE A 67 12.40 -34.30 33.97
C PHE A 67 11.74 -35.11 35.11
N LEU A 68 12.21 -34.96 36.35
CA LEU A 68 11.61 -35.59 37.54
C LEU A 68 10.36 -34.86 38.05
N LEU A 69 10.26 -33.54 37.80
CA LEU A 69 9.08 -32.73 38.17
C LEU A 69 7.87 -32.95 37.24
N SER A 70 8.04 -33.56 36.06
CA SER A 70 6.95 -33.80 35.10
C SER A 70 6.25 -35.16 35.23
N MET A 71 6.58 -35.97 36.24
CA MET A 71 6.12 -37.38 36.36
C MET A 71 5.14 -37.64 37.52
N VAL A 72 4.48 -36.63 38.09
CA VAL A 72 3.47 -36.82 39.16
C VAL A 72 2.11 -36.25 38.75
N PRO A 73 1.14 -37.10 38.35
CA PRO A 73 -0.26 -36.69 38.26
C PRO A 73 -1.18 -37.44 39.26
N LEU A 74 -2.30 -36.79 39.60
CA LEU A 74 -3.51 -37.22 40.33
C LEU A 74 -3.55 -37.09 41.86
N LEU A 75 -4.29 -36.09 42.36
CA LEU A 75 -5.62 -36.23 42.99
C LEU A 75 -6.10 -34.89 43.61
N LEU A 76 -7.37 -34.51 43.32
CA LEU A 76 -8.25 -33.47 43.93
C LEU A 76 -8.61 -32.23 43.06
N PRO A 77 -9.86 -31.69 43.17
CA PRO A 77 -10.59 -30.96 42.11
C PRO A 77 -10.34 -29.43 42.10
N PRO A 78 -10.83 -28.68 41.08
CA PRO A 78 -10.25 -27.40 40.72
C PRO A 78 -10.88 -26.22 41.49
N SER A 79 -10.07 -25.53 42.27
CA SER A 79 -10.32 -24.14 42.66
C SER A 79 -9.02 -23.34 42.55
N LYS A 80 -9.08 -22.32 41.68
CA LYS A 80 -8.16 -21.19 41.49
C LYS A 80 -6.82 -21.25 42.25
N ILE A 81 -5.76 -21.64 41.54
CA ILE A 81 -4.37 -21.35 41.93
C ILE A 81 -3.63 -20.88 40.69
N GLU A 82 -3.38 -19.57 40.60
CA GLU A 82 -2.36 -18.99 39.73
C GLU A 82 -0.99 -19.24 40.37
N ALA A 83 -0.12 -19.96 39.67
CA ALA A 83 1.27 -20.14 40.06
C ALA A 83 2.06 -18.87 39.70
N SER A 84 2.56 -18.16 40.70
CA SER A 84 3.54 -17.10 40.53
C SER A 84 4.93 -17.71 40.32
N SER A 85 5.52 -17.43 39.16
CA SER A 85 6.89 -17.79 38.79
C SER A 85 7.95 -17.09 39.68
N PRO A 86 9.11 -17.72 39.93
CA PRO A 86 10.17 -17.13 40.75
C PRO A 86 10.84 -15.97 40.00
N SER A 87 11.09 -14.88 40.73
CA SER A 87 11.76 -13.67 40.29
C SER A 87 13.21 -13.95 39.88
N MET A 88 13.41 -14.19 38.58
CA MET A 88 14.72 -14.03 37.94
C MET A 88 15.01 -12.54 37.76
N LEU A 89 16.23 -12.14 38.13
CA LEU A 89 16.94 -10.91 37.73
C LEU A 89 16.21 -10.03 36.70
N PHE A 90 15.61 -8.94 37.17
CA PHE A 90 15.12 -7.88 36.29
C PHE A 90 16.29 -7.18 35.60
N LYS A 91 16.67 -7.66 34.42
CA LYS A 91 17.11 -6.74 33.36
C LYS A 91 15.85 -6.01 32.90
N SER A 92 15.78 -4.70 33.14
CA SER A 92 14.79 -3.84 32.50
C SER A 92 15.04 -3.89 30.98
N GLY A 93 14.39 -4.82 30.28
CA GLY A 93 14.25 -4.76 28.84
C GLY A 93 13.21 -3.69 28.54
N LYS A 94 13.58 -2.66 27.77
CA LYS A 94 12.61 -1.74 27.17
C LYS A 94 11.63 -2.58 26.34
N GLU A 95 10.36 -2.67 26.76
CA GLU A 95 9.33 -3.18 25.87
C GLU A 95 9.11 -2.14 24.76
N GLU A 96 9.60 -2.44 23.56
CA GLU A 96 9.30 -1.65 22.35
C GLU A 96 7.99 -2.15 21.74
N TYR A 97 7.07 -1.21 21.46
CA TYR A 97 5.81 -1.50 20.78
C TYR A 97 6.00 -1.30 19.29
N ILE A 98 6.24 -2.41 18.59
CA ILE A 98 6.51 -2.45 17.16
C ILE A 98 5.42 -3.26 16.45
N ALA A 99 4.96 -2.79 15.30
CA ALA A 99 4.00 -3.49 14.45
C ALA A 99 4.49 -3.52 12.99
N THR A 100 4.28 -4.66 12.32
CA THR A 100 4.54 -4.83 10.88
C THR A 100 3.24 -4.70 10.09
N PHE A 101 3.25 -3.84 9.08
CA PHE A 101 2.19 -3.62 8.10
C PHE A 101 2.65 -4.11 6.73
N LYS A 102 1.81 -4.86 6.02
CA LYS A 102 2.08 -5.43 4.69
C LYS A 102 1.22 -4.75 3.61
N GLY A 103 0.62 -3.62 3.93
CA GLY A 103 -0.17 -2.79 3.00
C GLY A 103 -1.64 -3.17 2.91
N SER A 104 -2.11 -4.18 3.63
CA SER A 104 -3.54 -4.51 3.75
C SER A 104 -4.08 -4.37 5.17
N GLU A 105 -3.18 -4.21 6.15
CA GLU A 105 -3.49 -4.07 7.57
C GLU A 105 -3.48 -2.60 8.00
N TYR A 106 -4.29 -2.27 9.00
CA TYR A 106 -4.27 -0.96 9.66
C TYR A 106 -4.89 -1.04 11.05
N PHE A 107 -4.54 -0.08 11.90
CA PHE A 107 -5.21 0.15 13.18
C PHE A 107 -6.27 1.24 13.01
N CYS A 108 -7.36 1.11 13.75
CA CYS A 108 -8.47 2.05 13.78
C CYS A 108 -8.90 2.24 15.23
N TYR A 109 -8.70 3.44 15.77
CA TYR A 109 -9.10 3.80 17.13
C TYR A 109 -10.30 4.73 17.10
N ASP A 110 -11.35 4.38 17.85
CA ASP A 110 -12.62 5.11 17.88
C ASP A 110 -12.54 6.32 18.84
N LEU A 111 -12.65 7.53 18.28
CA LEU A 111 -12.63 8.80 19.01
C LEU A 111 -14.03 9.33 19.34
N SER A 112 -15.10 8.69 18.88
CA SER A 112 -16.48 9.20 19.03
C SER A 112 -16.88 9.42 20.49
N GLN A 113 -16.39 8.56 21.38
CA GLN A 113 -16.65 8.66 22.82
C GLN A 113 -15.78 9.71 23.50
N ASN A 114 -14.53 9.87 23.05
CA ASN A 114 -13.56 10.81 23.62
C ASN A 114 -12.89 11.59 22.48
N PRO A 115 -13.58 12.62 21.94
CA PRO A 115 -13.04 13.40 20.84
C PRO A 115 -11.71 14.07 21.20
N ILE A 116 -10.79 14.12 20.24
CA ILE A 116 -9.60 14.93 20.34
C ILE A 116 -10.02 16.39 20.18
N GLN A 117 -9.71 17.20 21.18
CA GLN A 117 -9.81 18.66 21.14
C GLN A 117 -8.52 19.24 21.70
N SER A 118 -7.66 19.72 20.83
CA SER A 118 -6.31 20.10 21.24
C SER A 118 -5.87 21.43 20.66
N SER A 119 -5.23 22.25 21.50
CA SER A 119 -4.50 23.46 21.10
C SER A 119 -2.99 23.22 21.00
N SER A 120 -2.48 22.08 21.46
CA SER A 120 -1.07 21.70 21.40
C SER A 120 -0.90 20.19 21.38
N ASP A 121 -0.15 19.68 20.41
CA ASP A 121 0.04 18.24 20.19
C ASP A 121 1.53 17.90 20.02
N GLU A 122 1.87 16.68 20.38
CA GLU A 122 3.15 16.06 20.01
C GLU A 122 2.88 14.65 19.47
N ILE A 123 3.40 14.37 18.27
CA ILE A 123 3.33 13.07 17.62
C ILE A 123 4.76 12.57 17.47
N THR A 124 5.03 11.36 17.94
CA THR A 124 6.34 10.71 17.82
C THR A 124 6.16 9.27 17.34
N LEU A 125 6.88 8.92 16.28
CA LEU A 125 6.97 7.55 15.79
C LEU A 125 8.29 7.34 15.08
N SER A 126 8.74 6.10 14.98
CA SER A 126 9.77 5.71 14.02
C SER A 126 9.17 4.79 12.98
N PHE A 127 9.65 4.89 11.75
CA PHE A 127 9.23 4.05 10.65
C PHE A 127 10.42 3.34 9.98
N LYS A 128 10.14 2.21 9.35
CA LYS A 128 11.10 1.44 8.55
C LYS A 128 10.39 0.88 7.32
N THR A 129 10.81 1.25 6.12
CA THR A 129 10.15 0.81 4.87
C THR A 129 11.09 0.80 3.67
N LEU A 130 10.72 0.04 2.64
CA LEU A 130 11.30 0.10 1.28
C LEU A 130 10.39 0.86 0.29
N GLN A 131 9.12 1.06 0.65
CA GLN A 131 8.14 1.70 -0.22
C GLN A 131 8.38 3.21 -0.30
N ARG A 132 8.06 3.82 -1.44
CA ARG A 132 8.16 5.28 -1.63
C ARG A 132 6.93 6.02 -1.11
N ASN A 133 5.79 5.34 -1.07
CA ASN A 133 4.51 5.90 -0.69
C ASN A 133 3.88 5.03 0.41
N GLY A 134 3.21 5.64 1.37
CA GLY A 134 2.45 4.91 2.39
C GLY A 134 1.97 5.79 3.53
N LEU A 135 0.71 5.63 3.92
CA LEU A 135 0.09 6.36 5.02
C LEU A 135 0.60 5.85 6.39
N MET A 136 1.30 6.69 7.16
CA MET A 136 1.73 6.32 8.50
C MET A 136 0.60 6.51 9.52
N LEU A 137 -0.05 7.67 9.51
CA LEU A 137 -1.23 7.93 10.33
C LEU A 137 -2.13 9.02 9.76
N HIS A 138 -3.40 8.97 10.16
CA HIS A 138 -4.39 9.99 9.85
C HIS A 138 -5.48 10.08 10.92
N THR A 139 -5.96 11.29 11.20
CA THR A 139 -7.17 11.51 11.98
C THR A 139 -7.89 12.74 11.44
N GLY A 140 -9.22 12.70 11.38
CA GLY A 140 -10.05 13.76 10.82
C GLY A 140 -10.86 13.32 9.58
N LYS A 141 -11.79 14.16 9.14
CA LYS A 141 -12.72 13.84 8.04
C LYS A 141 -13.14 15.06 7.21
N SER A 142 -13.26 16.23 7.83
CA SER A 142 -13.69 17.48 7.19
C SER A 142 -12.52 18.46 7.07
N ALA A 143 -12.67 19.69 7.56
CA ALA A 143 -11.63 20.71 7.53
C ALA A 143 -10.58 20.57 8.66
N ASP A 144 -10.85 19.73 9.66
CA ASP A 144 -9.93 19.40 10.74
C ASP A 144 -9.31 18.02 10.51
N TYR A 145 -7.98 17.99 10.33
CA TYR A 145 -7.25 16.74 10.15
C TYR A 145 -5.75 16.88 10.35
N VAL A 146 -5.12 15.74 10.66
CA VAL A 146 -3.67 15.54 10.60
C VAL A 146 -3.41 14.34 9.71
N ASN A 147 -2.51 14.48 8.73
CA ASN A 147 -2.05 13.41 7.86
C ASN A 147 -0.52 13.36 7.88
N LEU A 148 0.04 12.19 8.19
CA LEU A 148 1.47 11.93 8.11
C LEU A 148 1.70 10.70 7.23
N ALA A 149 2.47 10.87 6.17
CA ALA A 149 2.70 9.84 5.17
C ALA A 149 4.11 9.92 4.60
N LEU A 150 4.58 8.83 4.01
CA LEU A 150 5.70 8.87 3.09
C LEU A 150 5.16 9.16 1.68
N LYS A 151 5.72 10.15 0.98
CA LYS A 151 5.34 10.58 -0.37
C LYS A 151 6.59 10.68 -1.24
N ASN A 152 6.70 9.83 -2.24
CA ASN A 152 7.85 9.72 -3.14
C ASN A 152 9.21 9.64 -2.40
N GLY A 153 9.24 8.95 -1.26
CA GLY A 153 10.44 8.79 -0.43
C GLY A 153 10.76 9.97 0.50
N ALA A 154 9.91 11.00 0.55
CA ALA A 154 9.98 12.13 1.48
C ALA A 154 8.87 12.03 2.55
N VAL A 155 9.10 12.57 3.74
CA VAL A 155 8.09 12.58 4.82
C VAL A 155 7.17 13.78 4.60
N SER A 156 5.88 13.52 4.38
CA SER A 156 4.84 14.53 4.12
C SER A 156 3.96 14.68 5.35
N LEU A 157 3.79 15.92 5.81
CA LEU A 157 2.88 16.29 6.88
C LEU A 157 1.86 17.30 6.35
N VAL A 158 0.58 17.04 6.59
CA VAL A 158 -0.50 17.99 6.32
C VAL A 158 -1.34 18.14 7.58
N ILE A 159 -1.50 19.38 8.06
CA ILE A 159 -2.35 19.71 9.21
C ILE A 159 -3.31 20.81 8.81
N ASN A 160 -4.61 20.58 9.02
CA ASN A 160 -5.63 21.61 8.91
C ASN A 160 -6.42 21.69 10.21
N LEU A 161 -6.66 22.93 10.67
CA LEU A 161 -7.40 23.27 11.89
C LEU A 161 -8.74 23.95 11.54
N GLY A 162 -9.27 23.70 10.35
CA GLY A 162 -10.59 24.18 9.92
C GLY A 162 -10.58 25.35 8.94
N SER A 163 -9.45 26.06 8.79
CA SER A 163 -9.38 27.31 8.02
C SER A 163 -8.21 27.39 7.03
N GLY A 164 -7.52 26.28 6.79
CA GLY A 164 -6.52 26.13 5.74
C GLY A 164 -5.30 25.37 6.21
N ALA A 165 -4.80 24.50 5.33
CA ALA A 165 -3.76 23.54 5.70
C ALA A 165 -2.36 24.14 5.73
N PHE A 166 -1.56 23.65 6.66
CA PHE A 166 -0.10 23.67 6.62
C PHE A 166 0.37 22.38 5.92
N GLU A 167 1.24 22.51 4.93
CA GLU A 167 1.86 21.40 4.21
C GLU A 167 3.39 21.46 4.36
N ALA A 168 4.00 20.37 4.77
CA ALA A 168 5.45 20.22 4.81
C ALA A 168 5.87 18.92 4.12
N LEU A 169 6.96 19.01 3.35
CA LEU A 169 7.63 17.87 2.73
C LEU A 169 9.10 17.89 3.16
N VAL A 170 9.50 16.93 3.98
CA VAL A 170 10.88 16.79 4.44
C VAL A 170 11.57 15.77 3.55
N GLU A 171 12.59 16.21 2.81
CA GLU A 171 13.40 15.36 1.93
C GLU A 171 14.70 14.93 2.62
N PRO A 172 15.23 13.73 2.32
CA PRO A 172 16.51 13.30 2.85
C PRO A 172 17.65 14.12 2.23
N VAL A 173 18.56 14.65 3.06
CA VAL A 173 19.74 15.40 2.58
C VAL A 173 20.80 14.46 2.01
N ASN A 174 21.02 13.32 2.67
CA ASN A 174 21.93 12.25 2.23
C ASN A 174 21.20 10.91 2.34
N GLY A 175 21.19 10.12 1.27
CA GLY A 175 20.53 8.82 1.26
C GLY A 175 19.04 8.89 0.92
N LYS A 176 18.23 8.00 1.52
CA LYS A 176 16.79 7.86 1.27
C LYS A 176 16.11 7.43 2.56
N PHE A 177 14.87 7.88 2.79
CA PHE A 177 14.08 7.39 3.94
C PHE A 177 13.48 5.99 3.72
N ASN A 178 13.39 5.55 2.47
CA ASN A 178 12.91 4.21 2.12
C ASN A 178 14.08 3.23 1.90
N ASP A 179 15.09 3.30 2.76
CA ASP A 179 16.31 2.48 2.73
C ASP A 179 16.22 1.23 3.63
N ASN A 180 15.04 0.97 4.21
CA ASN A 180 14.80 -0.08 5.19
C ASN A 180 15.63 0.08 6.48
N ALA A 181 15.99 1.31 6.85
CA ALA A 181 16.47 1.68 8.18
C ALA A 181 15.35 2.31 9.02
N TRP A 182 15.61 2.45 10.32
CA TRP A 182 14.70 3.19 11.20
C TRP A 182 14.95 4.68 11.05
N HIS A 183 13.86 5.44 10.87
CA HIS A 183 13.86 6.89 10.89
C HIS A 183 12.87 7.41 11.92
N ASP A 184 13.27 8.41 12.69
CA ASP A 184 12.47 8.99 13.77
C ASP A 184 11.75 10.24 13.27
N VAL A 185 10.44 10.30 13.45
CA VAL A 185 9.61 11.45 13.10
C VAL A 185 9.01 12.03 14.37
N LYS A 186 9.29 13.31 14.60
CA LYS A 186 8.68 14.09 15.67
C LYS A 186 7.98 15.30 15.08
N VAL A 187 6.68 15.43 15.37
CA VAL A 187 5.86 16.60 15.04
C VAL A 187 5.43 17.25 16.34
N THR A 188 5.68 18.55 16.47
CA THR A 188 5.17 19.36 17.58
C THR A 188 4.31 20.47 17.03
N ARG A 189 3.14 20.66 17.64
CA ARG A 189 2.24 21.77 17.34
C ARG A 189 1.95 22.54 18.62
N ASN A 190 2.11 23.86 18.55
CA ASN A 190 1.68 24.78 19.58
C ASN A 190 0.82 25.87 18.93
N LEU A 191 -0.48 25.86 19.22
CA LEU A 191 -1.47 26.65 18.52
C LEU A 191 -1.37 26.40 17.00
N ARG A 192 -1.04 27.42 16.22
CA ARG A 192 -0.86 27.32 14.76
C ARG A 192 0.54 26.93 14.34
N GLN A 193 1.53 27.06 15.22
CA GLN A 193 2.91 26.80 14.88
C GLN A 193 3.15 25.29 14.85
N VAL A 194 3.60 24.78 13.70
CA VAL A 194 3.91 23.37 13.48
C VAL A 194 5.40 23.24 13.22
N THR A 195 6.04 22.27 13.88
CA THR A 195 7.42 21.86 13.59
C THR A 195 7.44 20.36 13.35
N ILE A 196 7.99 19.95 12.22
CA ILE A 196 8.29 18.56 11.91
C ILE A 196 9.80 18.38 11.90
N SER A 197 10.27 17.30 12.51
CA SER A 197 11.67 16.89 12.48
C SER A 197 11.78 15.42 12.11
N VAL A 198 12.71 15.10 11.20
CA VAL A 198 13.10 13.72 10.86
C VAL A 198 14.54 13.48 11.29
N ASP A 199 14.78 12.38 12.00
CA ASP A 199 16.05 11.96 12.61
C ASP A 199 16.68 13.02 13.53
N GLY A 200 15.86 13.94 14.05
CA GLY A 200 16.29 15.05 14.91
C GLY A 200 17.12 16.14 14.23
N ILE A 201 17.41 16.02 12.93
CA ILE A 201 18.28 16.95 12.19
C ILE A 201 17.49 17.74 11.14
N LEU A 202 16.56 17.07 10.46
CA LEU A 202 15.84 17.64 9.33
C LEU A 202 14.55 18.29 9.82
N THR A 203 14.64 19.58 10.15
CA THR A 203 13.53 20.31 10.78
C THR A 203 12.93 21.35 9.85
N THR A 204 11.60 21.33 9.72
CA THR A 204 10.80 22.35 9.02
C THR A 204 9.76 22.91 9.97
N THR A 205 9.66 24.25 10.05
CA THR A 205 8.68 24.95 10.87
C THR A 205 7.81 25.84 9.99
N GLY A 206 6.52 25.90 10.31
CA GLY A 206 5.59 26.82 9.67
C GLY A 206 4.31 27.01 10.49
N TYR A 207 3.29 27.56 9.85
CA TYR A 207 2.03 27.90 10.49
C TYR A 207 0.85 27.42 9.64
N THR A 208 -0.21 26.95 10.30
CA THR A 208 -1.52 26.74 9.65
C THR A 208 -2.12 28.09 9.27
N GLN A 209 -2.99 28.10 8.25
CA GLN A 209 -3.58 29.34 7.74
C GLN A 209 -4.66 29.89 8.67
N GLU A 210 -4.98 31.19 8.53
CA GLU A 210 -6.06 31.89 9.26
C GLU A 210 -6.03 31.69 10.79
N ASP A 211 -7.10 31.92 11.53
CA ASP A 211 -7.00 32.15 12.99
C ASP A 211 -7.31 30.93 13.87
N TYR A 212 -7.65 29.78 13.29
CA TYR A 212 -8.05 28.61 14.08
C TYR A 212 -6.84 27.94 14.73
N THR A 213 -6.97 27.55 15.99
CA THR A 213 -5.88 27.01 16.82
C THR A 213 -6.20 25.63 17.41
N MET A 214 -7.44 25.17 17.29
CA MET A 214 -7.88 23.90 17.87
C MET A 214 -8.02 22.83 16.78
N LEU A 215 -7.45 21.65 17.02
CA LEU A 215 -7.69 20.45 16.24
C LEU A 215 -8.87 19.69 16.87
N GLY A 216 -9.92 19.47 16.09
CA GLY A 216 -11.09 18.69 16.48
C GLY A 216 -11.19 17.38 15.70
N SER A 217 -11.27 16.23 16.39
CA SER A 217 -11.52 14.95 15.73
C SER A 217 -12.32 14.00 16.62
N ASP A 218 -13.51 13.63 16.18
CA ASP A 218 -14.47 12.75 16.86
C ASP A 218 -14.79 11.47 16.08
N ASP A 219 -14.05 11.19 15.01
CA ASP A 219 -14.27 10.01 14.15
C ASP A 219 -13.27 8.91 14.48
N PHE A 220 -12.32 8.64 13.60
CA PHE A 220 -11.33 7.57 13.78
C PHE A 220 -9.90 8.08 13.67
N PHE A 221 -9.02 7.47 14.46
CA PHE A 221 -7.57 7.58 14.32
C PHE A 221 -7.03 6.33 13.62
N TYR A 222 -6.46 6.52 12.43
CA TYR A 222 -5.90 5.48 11.58
C TYR A 222 -4.38 5.43 11.69
N VAL A 223 -3.81 4.22 11.77
CA VAL A 223 -2.34 3.99 11.75
C VAL A 223 -2.01 2.86 10.77
N GLY A 224 -1.01 3.09 9.93
CA GLY A 224 -0.50 2.13 8.93
C GLY A 224 -1.34 2.00 7.67
N GLY A 225 -2.54 2.59 7.62
CA GLY A 225 -3.43 2.53 6.47
C GLY A 225 -4.87 2.90 6.83
N SER A 226 -5.77 2.79 5.87
CA SER A 226 -7.20 2.98 6.08
C SER A 226 -8.02 2.11 5.11
N PRO A 227 -9.37 2.08 5.23
CA PRO A 227 -10.22 1.41 4.26
C PRO A 227 -10.08 1.95 2.82
N SER A 228 -9.86 3.27 2.69
CA SER A 228 -9.56 3.96 1.43
C SER A 228 -8.72 5.19 1.75
N THR A 229 -7.41 5.12 1.50
CA THR A 229 -6.48 6.18 1.89
C THR A 229 -6.63 7.44 1.02
N ALA A 230 -7.05 7.28 -0.24
CA ALA A 230 -7.31 8.39 -1.15
C ALA A 230 -8.50 9.26 -0.72
N ASP A 231 -9.43 8.71 0.08
CA ASP A 231 -10.64 9.42 0.52
C ASP A 231 -10.39 10.29 1.76
N LEU A 232 -9.21 10.17 2.37
CA LEU A 232 -8.83 10.91 3.56
C LEU A 232 -8.46 12.35 3.21
N PRO A 233 -9.04 13.36 3.89
CA PRO A 233 -8.79 14.76 3.58
C PRO A 233 -7.31 15.11 3.76
N GLY A 234 -6.76 15.85 2.79
CA GLY A 234 -5.36 16.25 2.78
C GLY A 234 -4.36 15.11 2.61
N SER A 235 -4.80 13.89 2.28
CA SER A 235 -3.87 12.79 2.01
C SER A 235 -3.12 13.01 0.70
N PRO A 236 -1.78 13.05 0.71
CA PRO A 236 -0.99 13.24 -0.51
C PRO A 236 -0.70 11.92 -1.24
N VAL A 237 -1.14 10.79 -0.67
CA VAL A 237 -0.93 9.43 -1.17
C VAL A 237 -2.24 8.64 -1.13
N SER A 238 -2.31 7.57 -1.90
CA SER A 238 -3.43 6.63 -1.92
C SER A 238 -3.08 5.27 -1.29
N ASN A 239 -1.82 5.03 -0.92
CA ASN A 239 -1.31 3.73 -0.47
C ASN A 239 -1.35 3.56 1.06
N ASN A 240 -1.72 2.38 1.54
CA ASN A 240 -1.44 1.94 2.90
C ASN A 240 0.08 1.69 3.09
N PHE A 241 0.53 1.72 4.34
CA PHE A 241 1.93 1.52 4.68
C PHE A 241 2.37 0.07 4.55
N MET A 242 3.57 -0.13 4.01
CA MET A 242 4.27 -1.42 4.04
C MET A 242 5.60 -1.25 4.75
N GLY A 243 5.77 -1.88 5.90
CA GLY A 243 6.98 -1.73 6.72
C GLY A 243 6.68 -1.92 8.20
N CYS A 244 7.57 -1.41 9.05
CA CYS A 244 7.39 -1.42 10.49
C CYS A 244 7.14 0.00 11.00
N LEU A 245 6.20 0.16 11.93
CA LEU A 245 6.04 1.35 12.74
C LEU A 245 6.32 1.00 14.20
N LYS A 246 6.99 1.90 14.91
CA LYS A 246 7.13 1.83 16.37
C LYS A 246 6.89 3.22 16.96
N GLU A 247 6.37 3.25 18.18
CA GLU A 247 6.28 4.50 18.93
C GLU A 247 7.51 4.68 19.79
N GLU A 248 8.09 5.88 19.76
CA GLU A 248 9.11 6.22 20.74
C GLU A 248 8.45 6.48 22.09
N LYS A 249 8.87 5.73 23.10
CA LYS A 249 8.59 6.11 24.48
C LYS A 249 9.37 7.42 24.72
N LEU A 250 8.68 8.56 24.82
CA LEU A 250 9.23 9.74 25.48
C LEU A 250 9.90 9.24 26.76
N ALA A 251 11.23 9.36 26.82
CA ALA A 251 11.97 9.08 28.03
C ALA A 251 11.29 9.88 29.13
N ASP A 252 10.91 9.18 30.20
CA ASP A 252 10.38 9.79 31.39
C ASP A 252 11.42 10.81 31.85
N ASP A 253 11.17 12.09 31.61
CA ASP A 253 12.08 13.17 31.97
C ASP A 253 12.00 13.30 33.49
N GLY A 254 12.88 12.59 34.17
CA GLY A 254 13.03 12.63 35.62
C GLY A 254 12.06 11.72 36.37
N ALA A 255 12.38 10.43 36.43
CA ALA A 255 12.32 9.79 37.74
C ALA A 255 13.25 10.60 38.67
N VAL A 256 12.68 11.53 39.43
CA VAL A 256 13.33 12.04 40.63
C VAL A 256 13.52 10.82 41.52
N THR A 257 14.69 10.21 41.48
CA THR A 257 15.15 9.37 42.57
C THR A 257 15.19 10.26 43.80
N VAL A 258 14.12 10.23 44.60
CA VAL A 258 14.21 10.60 46.00
C VAL A 258 15.05 9.51 46.65
N THR A 259 16.36 9.68 46.64
CA THR A 259 17.22 8.99 47.60
C THR A 259 16.81 9.48 48.98
N PRO A 260 16.31 8.63 49.90
CA PRO A 260 16.11 9.06 51.27
C PRO A 260 17.49 9.35 51.84
N TYR A 261 17.82 10.63 52.01
CA TYR A 261 18.89 10.99 52.94
C TYR A 261 18.46 10.50 54.31
N LYS A 262 19.24 9.58 54.89
CA LYS A 262 19.22 9.33 56.34
C LYS A 262 19.54 10.66 57.02
N ALA A 263 18.51 11.33 57.55
CA ALA A 263 18.74 12.38 58.52
C ALA A 263 19.36 11.73 59.77
N GLN A 264 20.58 12.12 60.11
CA GLN A 264 21.13 11.89 61.44
C GLN A 264 20.34 12.77 62.44
N PRO A 265 20.06 12.29 63.66
CA PRO A 265 19.43 13.11 64.68
C PRO A 265 20.40 14.24 65.09
N GLY A 266 20.00 15.50 64.92
CA GLY A 266 20.72 16.65 65.49
C GLY A 266 21.25 17.71 64.52
N ALA A 267 20.99 17.63 63.21
CA ALA A 267 21.36 18.70 62.29
C ALA A 267 20.28 19.80 62.24
N MET A 268 20.65 20.98 62.72
CA MET A 268 19.88 22.22 62.68
C MET A 268 19.87 22.76 61.24
N MET A 269 18.70 22.87 60.60
CA MET A 269 18.54 23.58 59.33
C MET A 269 18.28 25.06 59.62
N VAL A 270 19.19 25.93 59.15
CA VAL A 270 18.97 27.38 59.09
C VAL A 270 18.28 27.69 57.76
N CYS A 271 17.05 28.20 57.81
CA CYS A 271 16.37 28.80 56.64
C CYS A 271 17.01 30.17 56.37
N SER A 272 17.73 30.34 55.26
CA SER A 272 18.36 31.63 54.92
C SER A 272 17.39 32.68 54.35
N GLU A 273 16.08 32.43 54.31
CA GLU A 273 15.09 33.44 53.86
C GLU A 273 13.79 33.49 54.68
N CYS A 274 13.78 32.90 55.88
CA CYS A 274 12.61 32.96 56.75
C CYS A 274 12.98 32.95 58.23
N GLY A 275 13.23 34.14 58.79
CA GLY A 275 13.52 34.33 60.22
C GLY A 275 12.27 34.21 61.10
N ARG A 276 11.86 32.98 61.43
CA ARG A 276 11.06 32.65 62.63
C ARG A 276 10.96 31.13 62.88
N GLU A 277 11.18 30.74 64.14
CA GLU A 277 11.16 29.36 64.65
C GLU A 277 9.72 28.85 64.90
N GLY A 278 9.46 27.55 64.68
CA GLY A 278 8.18 26.91 65.02
C GLY A 278 8.18 25.38 64.86
N LEU A 279 7.74 24.69 65.91
CA LEU A 279 7.76 23.23 66.12
C LEU A 279 6.78 22.45 65.23
N ALA A 280 7.19 21.24 64.82
CA ALA A 280 6.34 20.27 64.14
C ALA A 280 5.39 19.55 65.12
N LEU A 281 4.09 19.55 64.82
CA LEU A 281 3.12 18.59 65.39
C LEU A 281 2.21 18.06 64.28
N GLN A 282 1.94 16.76 64.37
CA GLN A 282 1.22 15.91 63.41
C GLN A 282 -0.27 16.27 63.26
N ALA A 283 -0.83 16.12 62.05
CA ALA A 283 -2.19 15.60 61.83
C ALA A 283 -2.46 15.28 60.34
N ASN A 284 -3.17 14.18 60.10
CA ASN A 284 -3.70 13.71 58.81
C ASN A 284 -4.93 14.54 58.32
N LYS A 285 -5.14 14.53 56.98
CA LYS A 285 -6.35 14.79 56.16
C LYS A 285 -6.71 16.22 55.66
N ILE A 286 -6.63 16.34 54.32
CA ILE A 286 -7.54 16.97 53.31
C ILE A 286 -7.40 18.48 52.91
N SER A 287 -7.23 18.64 51.57
CA SER A 287 -7.64 19.71 50.59
C SER A 287 -6.93 21.09 50.42
N ILE A 288 -6.08 21.16 49.35
CA ILE A 288 -5.93 22.08 48.17
C ILE A 288 -5.76 23.64 48.31
N PRO A 289 -5.29 24.40 47.27
CA PRO A 289 -3.93 24.97 47.04
C PRO A 289 -3.90 26.54 47.05
N PRO A 290 -2.78 27.20 46.66
CA PRO A 290 -2.78 27.85 45.34
C PRO A 290 -1.44 27.82 44.57
N SER A 291 -1.53 27.23 43.37
CA SER A 291 -1.06 27.75 42.07
C SER A 291 0.32 28.39 41.96
N TRP A 292 1.20 27.79 41.14
CA TRP A 292 1.73 28.45 39.93
C TRP A 292 1.26 27.64 38.72
N VAL A 293 0.71 28.36 37.74
CA VAL A 293 0.04 27.86 36.54
C VAL A 293 1.05 27.83 35.39
N VAL A 294 1.26 26.64 34.81
CA VAL A 294 1.51 26.48 33.38
C VAL A 294 0.56 25.38 32.92
N TYR A 295 -0.51 25.79 32.23
CA TYR A 295 -1.44 24.90 31.55
C TYR A 295 -0.71 24.27 30.35
N LYS A 296 -0.26 23.01 30.47
CA LYS A 296 -0.05 22.09 29.35
C LYS A 296 -1.31 21.23 29.28
N ASN A 297 -1.93 21.10 28.12
CA ASN A 297 -3.16 20.33 27.99
C ASN A 297 -2.92 18.85 28.38
N ASN A 298 -3.41 18.48 29.56
CA ASN A 298 -4.10 17.22 29.87
C ASN A 298 -5.19 17.02 28.80
N ASP A 299 -5.50 15.88 28.18
CA ASP A 299 -5.21 14.48 28.40
C ASP A 299 -5.46 13.80 27.05
N VAL A 300 -4.49 13.09 26.45
CA VAL A 300 -4.56 11.69 25.97
C VAL A 300 -3.21 11.38 25.30
N ARG A 301 -2.29 10.70 26.02
CA ARG A 301 -1.14 10.04 25.37
C ARG A 301 -1.64 8.73 24.76
N LEU A 302 -2.01 8.76 23.48
CA LEU A 302 -2.42 7.59 22.74
C LEU A 302 -1.18 6.78 22.33
N GLU A 303 -0.80 5.82 23.17
CA GLU A 303 0.20 4.80 22.79
C GLU A 303 -0.48 3.71 21.95
N LEU A 304 -0.86 4.05 20.71
CA LEU A 304 -1.75 3.24 19.86
C LEU A 304 -1.18 1.84 19.60
N SER A 305 0.13 1.72 19.47
CA SER A 305 0.83 0.46 19.29
C SER A 305 0.75 -0.42 20.55
N ARG A 306 0.78 0.18 21.74
CA ARG A 306 0.53 -0.52 23.02
C ARG A 306 -0.93 -0.96 23.13
N LEU A 307 -1.87 -0.04 22.84
CA LEU A 307 -3.30 -0.31 22.91
C LEU A 307 -3.71 -1.44 21.93
N ALA A 308 -3.13 -1.46 20.73
CA ALA A 308 -3.32 -2.54 19.77
C ALA A 308 -2.77 -3.88 20.29
N LYS A 309 -1.56 -3.89 20.85
CA LYS A 309 -0.95 -5.12 21.37
C LYS A 309 -1.67 -5.68 22.60
N GLN A 310 -2.14 -4.80 23.49
CA GLN A 310 -2.81 -5.17 24.75
C GLN A 310 -4.31 -5.43 24.59
N GLY A 311 -4.92 -4.98 23.49
CA GLY A 311 -6.33 -5.21 23.19
C GLY A 311 -7.26 -4.22 23.89
N ASP A 312 -7.17 -2.93 23.54
CA ASP A 312 -8.12 -1.91 24.00
C ASP A 312 -9.48 -2.04 23.31
N PRO A 313 -10.62 -1.92 24.02
CA PRO A 313 -11.96 -2.06 23.43
C PRO A 313 -12.30 -1.02 22.35
N LYS A 314 -11.64 0.14 22.33
CA LYS A 314 -11.78 1.17 21.29
C LYS A 314 -10.84 0.96 20.11
N MET A 315 -9.88 0.04 20.23
CA MET A 315 -8.91 -0.27 19.19
C MET A 315 -9.41 -1.46 18.35
N LYS A 316 -9.49 -1.26 17.03
CA LYS A 316 -9.75 -2.30 16.05
C LYS A 316 -8.52 -2.50 15.18
N ILE A 317 -8.11 -3.77 15.05
CA ILE A 317 -7.05 -4.18 14.14
C ILE A 317 -7.72 -4.80 12.92
N HIS A 318 -7.51 -4.20 11.76
CA HIS A 318 -7.96 -4.73 10.49
C HIS A 318 -6.81 -5.49 9.83
N GLY A 319 -7.04 -6.76 9.47
CA GLY A 319 -6.00 -7.66 8.95
C GLY A 319 -5.18 -8.34 10.04
N VAL A 320 -4.10 -9.03 9.65
CA VAL A 320 -3.25 -9.81 10.57
C VAL A 320 -1.91 -9.10 10.77
N VAL A 321 -1.79 -8.38 11.88
CA VAL A 321 -0.57 -7.62 12.21
C VAL A 321 0.37 -8.44 13.08
N ALA A 322 1.66 -8.44 12.72
CA ALA A 322 2.72 -9.00 13.56
C ALA A 322 3.28 -7.93 14.50
N PHE A 323 3.23 -8.16 15.81
CA PHE A 323 3.78 -7.26 16.85
C PHE A 323 5.29 -7.45 17.08
N LYS A 324 6.03 -7.43 15.99
CA LYS A 324 7.49 -7.47 15.86
C LYS A 324 7.81 -6.90 14.48
N CYS A 325 9.03 -6.39 14.28
CA CYS A 325 9.41 -5.96 12.93
C CYS A 325 9.86 -7.16 12.09
N GLU A 326 9.03 -7.56 11.13
CA GLU A 326 9.38 -8.54 10.10
C GLU A 326 9.91 -7.81 8.86
N ASN A 327 10.73 -8.50 8.05
CA ASN A 327 11.10 -7.95 6.75
C ASN A 327 9.87 -8.01 5.83
N VAL A 328 9.38 -6.84 5.44
CA VAL A 328 8.36 -6.70 4.40
C VAL A 328 9.09 -6.62 3.07
N ALA A 329 9.12 -7.72 2.32
CA ALA A 329 9.68 -7.70 0.97
C ALA A 329 8.90 -6.69 0.12
N THR A 330 9.59 -5.90 -0.70
CA THR A 330 8.95 -5.28 -1.86
C THR A 330 8.30 -6.41 -2.65
N LEU A 331 7.02 -6.31 -3.00
CA LEU A 331 6.39 -7.33 -3.84
C LEU A 331 7.19 -7.38 -5.14
N ASP A 332 7.97 -8.46 -5.35
CA ASP A 332 8.90 -8.41 -6.47
C ASP A 332 8.11 -8.34 -7.80
N PRO A 333 8.69 -7.72 -8.84
CA PRO A 333 7.98 -7.46 -10.07
C PRO A 333 7.64 -8.74 -10.85
N ILE A 334 6.62 -8.66 -11.69
CA ILE A 334 6.34 -9.63 -12.75
C ILE A 334 6.68 -9.05 -14.12
N THR A 335 6.88 -9.92 -15.12
CA THR A 335 6.99 -9.54 -16.54
C THR A 335 5.92 -10.26 -17.35
N PHE A 336 5.15 -9.51 -18.13
CA PHE A 336 4.33 -10.02 -19.23
C PHE A 336 5.23 -10.17 -20.46
N GLU A 337 5.41 -11.40 -20.94
CA GLU A 337 6.33 -11.77 -22.02
C GLU A 337 5.65 -11.76 -23.41
N THR A 338 4.32 -11.90 -23.45
CA THR A 338 3.54 -11.93 -24.71
C THR A 338 2.29 -11.05 -24.62
N PRO A 339 1.80 -10.48 -25.74
CA PRO A 339 0.61 -9.61 -25.73
C PRO A 339 -0.67 -10.30 -25.24
N GLU A 340 -0.73 -11.62 -25.32
CA GLU A 340 -1.91 -12.41 -24.90
C GLU A 340 -1.88 -12.74 -23.41
N SER A 341 -0.76 -12.48 -22.72
CA SER A 341 -0.62 -12.77 -21.29
C SER A 341 -1.39 -11.75 -20.44
N PHE A 342 -2.18 -12.23 -19.48
CA PHE A 342 -2.99 -11.38 -18.60
C PHE A 342 -3.19 -12.02 -17.22
N ILE A 343 -3.47 -11.21 -16.21
CA ILE A 343 -3.91 -11.66 -14.89
C ILE A 343 -5.33 -11.15 -14.64
N SER A 344 -6.22 -12.03 -14.18
CA SER A 344 -7.53 -11.62 -13.66
C SER A 344 -7.39 -11.22 -12.18
N LEU A 345 -7.70 -9.97 -11.86
CA LEU A 345 -7.70 -9.43 -10.52
C LEU A 345 -9.14 -9.39 -9.97
N PRO A 346 -9.30 -9.42 -8.64
CA PRO A 346 -10.61 -9.22 -8.03
C PRO A 346 -11.27 -7.93 -8.52
N LYS A 347 -12.58 -8.00 -8.74
CA LYS A 347 -13.43 -6.85 -9.09
C LYS A 347 -13.09 -5.62 -8.25
N TRP A 348 -12.90 -4.49 -8.93
CA TRP A 348 -12.74 -3.20 -8.25
C TRP A 348 -14.10 -2.69 -7.79
N ASN A 349 -14.30 -2.60 -6.47
CA ASN A 349 -15.59 -2.27 -5.85
C ASN A 349 -15.81 -0.77 -5.61
N ALA A 350 -14.90 0.07 -6.10
CA ALA A 350 -14.99 1.53 -6.01
C ALA A 350 -16.17 2.07 -6.83
N LYS A 351 -17.22 2.53 -6.14
CA LYS A 351 -18.40 3.14 -6.79
C LYS A 351 -18.19 4.62 -7.08
N LYS A 352 -18.11 5.43 -6.03
CA LYS A 352 -17.97 6.89 -6.12
C LYS A 352 -16.51 7.32 -6.05
N THR A 353 -15.80 6.85 -5.03
CA THR A 353 -14.38 7.11 -4.82
C THR A 353 -13.58 5.83 -5.00
N GLY A 354 -12.30 5.97 -5.35
CA GLY A 354 -11.39 4.84 -5.47
C GLY A 354 -10.00 5.25 -5.94
N SER A 355 -9.05 4.34 -5.79
CA SER A 355 -7.69 4.54 -6.29
C SER A 355 -7.04 3.27 -6.80
N ILE A 356 -6.17 3.41 -7.81
CA ILE A 356 -5.30 2.34 -8.29
C ILE A 356 -3.92 2.94 -8.52
N SER A 357 -2.88 2.36 -7.94
CA SER A 357 -1.50 2.72 -8.23
C SER A 357 -0.65 1.51 -8.54
N PHE A 358 0.33 1.67 -9.41
CA PHE A 358 1.26 0.63 -9.83
C PHE A 358 2.50 1.24 -10.48
N ASP A 359 3.58 0.48 -10.51
CA ASP A 359 4.77 0.78 -11.29
C ASP A 359 4.76 -0.06 -12.58
N PHE A 360 5.09 0.55 -13.73
CA PHE A 360 5.30 -0.18 -14.99
C PHE A 360 6.62 0.19 -15.65
N ARG A 361 7.11 -0.70 -16.53
CA ARG A 361 8.35 -0.53 -17.29
C ARG A 361 8.29 -1.32 -18.60
N THR A 362 8.44 -0.63 -19.73
CA THR A 362 8.45 -1.28 -21.06
C THR A 362 9.21 -0.45 -22.11
N THR A 363 9.55 -1.08 -23.22
CA THR A 363 9.98 -0.42 -24.48
C THR A 363 8.94 -0.54 -25.59
N GLU A 364 7.84 -1.25 -25.33
CA GLU A 364 6.77 -1.43 -26.31
C GLU A 364 5.95 -0.14 -26.45
N PRO A 365 5.60 0.27 -27.67
CA PRO A 365 4.86 1.50 -27.90
C PRO A 365 3.37 1.36 -27.60
N ASN A 366 2.81 0.15 -27.73
CA ASN A 366 1.38 -0.11 -27.59
C ASN A 366 1.15 -1.22 -26.57
N GLY A 367 0.08 -1.12 -25.78
CA GLY A 367 -0.29 -2.15 -24.82
C GLY A 367 -1.43 -1.74 -23.90
N LEU A 368 -2.43 -2.61 -23.75
CA LEU A 368 -3.50 -2.48 -22.78
C LEU A 368 -2.99 -2.93 -21.40
N ILE A 369 -2.93 -2.01 -20.43
CA ILE A 369 -2.37 -2.28 -19.11
C ILE A 369 -3.45 -2.72 -18.13
N LEU A 370 -4.52 -1.93 -17.98
CA LEU A 370 -5.65 -2.24 -17.10
C LEU A 370 -6.96 -2.06 -17.85
N PHE A 371 -7.92 -2.94 -17.61
CA PHE A 371 -9.27 -2.85 -18.17
C PHE A 371 -10.29 -3.53 -17.27
N SER A 372 -11.46 -2.89 -17.10
CA SER A 372 -12.65 -3.52 -16.54
C SER A 372 -13.89 -2.82 -17.07
N HIS A 373 -15.00 -3.55 -17.16
CA HIS A 373 -16.28 -3.00 -17.59
C HIS A 373 -17.45 -3.43 -16.70
N GLY A 374 -18.52 -2.66 -16.79
CA GLY A 374 -19.80 -2.86 -16.15
C GLY A 374 -20.76 -3.70 -16.97
N LYS A 375 -21.99 -3.80 -16.48
CA LYS A 375 -23.05 -4.53 -17.19
C LYS A 375 -23.50 -3.77 -18.45
N PRO A 376 -23.90 -4.50 -19.51
CA PRO A 376 -24.63 -3.92 -20.64
C PRO A 376 -25.78 -3.03 -20.19
N ARG A 377 -25.79 -1.77 -20.63
CA ARG A 377 -26.90 -0.84 -20.42
C ARG A 377 -27.93 -1.01 -21.53
N HIS A 378 -29.22 -0.91 -21.18
CA HIS A 378 -30.33 -0.98 -22.15
C HIS A 378 -30.55 0.31 -22.96
N GLN A 379 -29.80 1.38 -22.67
CA GLN A 379 -29.85 2.60 -23.47
C GLN A 379 -29.24 2.32 -24.84
N LYS A 380 -30.08 2.37 -25.88
CA LYS A 380 -29.64 2.26 -27.27
C LYS A 380 -28.98 3.56 -27.68
N ASP A 381 -27.79 3.46 -28.26
CA ASP A 381 -27.17 4.59 -28.96
C ASP A 381 -28.07 4.99 -30.13
N ALA A 382 -28.42 6.27 -30.22
CA ALA A 382 -29.27 6.79 -31.29
C ALA A 382 -28.63 6.65 -32.68
N LYS A 383 -27.28 6.57 -32.74
CA LYS A 383 -26.51 6.39 -33.99
C LYS A 383 -26.20 4.93 -34.30
N HIS A 384 -26.04 4.09 -33.29
CA HIS A 384 -25.74 2.67 -33.45
C HIS A 384 -26.53 1.80 -32.47
N PRO A 385 -27.82 1.52 -32.73
CA PRO A 385 -28.69 0.83 -31.78
C PRO A 385 -28.27 -0.62 -31.45
N GLN A 386 -27.26 -1.16 -32.14
CA GLN A 386 -26.65 -2.48 -31.93
C GLN A 386 -25.41 -2.44 -31.00
N THR A 387 -24.78 -1.28 -30.75
CA THR A 387 -23.60 -1.21 -29.87
C THR A 387 -24.01 -1.35 -28.42
N VAL A 388 -23.45 -2.33 -27.72
CA VAL A 388 -23.66 -2.51 -26.28
C VAL A 388 -22.81 -1.49 -25.53
N LYS A 389 -23.44 -0.46 -24.96
CA LYS A 389 -22.77 0.50 -24.08
C LYS A 389 -22.66 -0.07 -22.67
N VAL A 390 -21.49 0.12 -22.06
CA VAL A 390 -21.14 -0.32 -20.72
C VAL A 390 -20.38 0.81 -20.02
N ASP A 391 -20.43 0.82 -18.69
CA ASP A 391 -19.44 1.58 -17.93
C ASP A 391 -18.10 0.90 -18.07
N PHE A 392 -17.02 1.64 -18.14
CA PHE A 392 -15.70 1.04 -18.17
C PHE A 392 -14.63 2.01 -17.70
N PHE A 393 -13.49 1.44 -17.34
CA PHE A 393 -12.25 2.19 -17.29
C PHE A 393 -11.12 1.39 -17.93
N ALA A 394 -10.16 2.10 -18.49
CA ALA A 394 -8.96 1.50 -19.06
C ALA A 394 -7.74 2.38 -18.83
N ILE A 395 -6.58 1.75 -18.72
CA ILE A 395 -5.29 2.40 -18.86
C ILE A 395 -4.56 1.70 -20.00
N GLU A 396 -4.23 2.44 -21.05
CA GLU A 396 -3.58 1.91 -22.25
C GLU A 396 -2.37 2.75 -22.67
N MET A 397 -1.45 2.12 -23.37
CA MET A 397 -0.34 2.76 -24.06
C MET A 397 -0.58 2.75 -25.57
N LEU A 398 -0.38 3.91 -26.21
CA LEU A 398 -0.49 4.09 -27.65
C LEU A 398 0.64 5.00 -28.14
N ASP A 399 1.43 4.53 -29.11
CA ASP A 399 2.64 5.19 -29.63
C ASP A 399 3.56 5.74 -28.52
N GLY A 400 3.70 4.96 -27.45
CA GLY A 400 4.53 5.26 -26.28
C GLY A 400 3.93 6.27 -25.30
N HIS A 401 2.73 6.82 -25.54
CA HIS A 401 2.03 7.68 -24.60
C HIS A 401 1.05 6.89 -23.75
N LEU A 402 0.91 7.26 -22.48
CA LEU A 402 -0.04 6.64 -21.54
C LEU A 402 -1.37 7.39 -21.56
N TYR A 403 -2.48 6.65 -21.60
CA TYR A 403 -3.84 7.18 -21.62
C TYR A 403 -4.68 6.57 -20.50
N LEU A 404 -5.52 7.41 -19.89
CA LEU A 404 -6.65 7.00 -19.05
C LEU A 404 -7.93 7.14 -19.88
N LEU A 405 -8.76 6.12 -19.86
CA LEU A 405 -10.11 6.14 -20.42
C LEU A 405 -11.12 5.80 -19.34
N LEU A 406 -12.23 6.51 -19.34
CA LEU A 406 -13.30 6.34 -18.36
C LEU A 406 -14.64 6.69 -18.99
N ASP A 407 -15.63 5.81 -18.83
CA ASP A 407 -17.05 6.09 -19.11
C ASP A 407 -17.89 5.62 -17.92
N MET A 408 -18.65 6.56 -17.35
CA MET A 408 -19.55 6.32 -16.20
C MET A 408 -21.02 6.35 -16.62
N GLY A 409 -21.29 6.32 -17.92
CA GLY A 409 -22.63 6.26 -18.49
C GLY A 409 -23.11 7.48 -19.25
N SER A 410 -22.29 8.52 -19.33
CA SER A 410 -22.62 9.79 -20.00
C SER A 410 -21.60 10.17 -21.07
N GLY A 411 -20.85 9.18 -21.56
CA GLY A 411 -19.82 9.35 -22.58
C GLY A 411 -18.42 9.21 -22.02
N THR A 412 -17.50 8.88 -22.93
CA THR A 412 -16.13 8.56 -22.58
C THR A 412 -15.26 9.82 -22.52
N ILE A 413 -14.37 9.87 -21.53
CA ILE A 413 -13.23 10.78 -21.52
C ILE A 413 -11.92 10.00 -21.79
N LYS A 414 -11.07 10.52 -22.68
CA LYS A 414 -9.74 9.97 -22.99
C LYS A 414 -8.67 11.01 -22.68
N ILE A 415 -7.91 10.79 -21.61
CA ILE A 415 -6.89 11.74 -21.12
C ILE A 415 -5.51 11.17 -21.40
N LYS A 416 -4.64 11.96 -22.06
CA LYS A 416 -3.22 11.68 -22.12
C LYS A 416 -2.59 11.99 -20.75
N ALA A 417 -2.15 10.97 -20.03
CA ALA A 417 -1.66 11.11 -18.66
C ALA A 417 -0.38 11.95 -18.57
N LEU A 418 0.50 11.82 -19.57
CA LEU A 418 1.76 12.56 -19.68
C LEU A 418 2.07 12.89 -21.15
N GLN A 419 2.59 14.09 -21.41
CA GLN A 419 2.96 14.50 -22.79
C GLN A 419 4.20 13.76 -23.32
N LYS A 420 5.14 13.40 -22.44
CA LYS A 420 6.33 12.62 -22.80
C LYS A 420 5.94 11.16 -23.05
N LYS A 421 6.56 10.51 -24.04
CA LYS A 421 6.55 9.05 -24.17
C LYS A 421 7.17 8.37 -22.94
N VAL A 422 6.60 7.25 -22.53
CA VAL A 422 6.91 6.50 -21.29
C VAL A 422 7.41 5.07 -21.55
N ASN A 423 7.76 4.77 -22.80
CA ASN A 423 8.30 3.47 -23.24
C ASN A 423 9.83 3.51 -23.44
N ASP A 424 10.57 4.23 -22.57
CA ASP A 424 12.04 4.32 -22.62
C ASP A 424 12.74 3.16 -21.88
N GLY A 425 11.96 2.25 -21.31
CA GLY A 425 12.45 1.12 -20.52
C GLY A 425 12.92 1.53 -19.13
N GLU A 426 12.43 2.63 -18.57
CA GLU A 426 12.57 3.01 -17.17
C GLU A 426 11.29 2.74 -16.37
N TRP A 427 11.42 2.71 -15.04
CA TRP A 427 10.27 2.54 -14.15
C TRP A 427 9.46 3.85 -14.04
N TYR A 428 8.15 3.73 -14.23
CA TYR A 428 7.18 4.81 -14.05
C TYR A 428 6.15 4.43 -13.00
N HIS A 429 5.96 5.30 -12.02
CA HIS A 429 4.90 5.19 -11.03
C HIS A 429 3.64 5.87 -11.55
N VAL A 430 2.53 5.13 -11.58
CA VAL A 430 1.21 5.62 -11.94
C VAL A 430 0.32 5.57 -10.71
N ASP A 431 -0.37 6.67 -10.42
CA ASP A 431 -1.38 6.73 -9.36
C ASP A 431 -2.63 7.43 -9.89
N PHE A 432 -3.69 6.64 -10.03
CA PHE A 432 -5.01 7.05 -10.46
C PHE A 432 -5.92 7.15 -9.25
N GLN A 433 -6.47 8.35 -9.03
CA GLN A 433 -7.39 8.65 -7.94
C GLN A 433 -8.65 9.29 -8.49
N ARG A 434 -9.78 8.94 -7.89
CA ARG A 434 -11.09 9.32 -8.40
C ARG A 434 -12.04 9.67 -7.27
N ASP A 435 -12.83 10.72 -7.46
CA ASP A 435 -13.93 11.13 -6.58
C ASP A 435 -15.11 11.64 -7.42
N GLY A 436 -16.16 10.82 -7.51
CA GLY A 436 -17.36 11.13 -8.27
C GLY A 436 -17.05 11.33 -9.75
N ARG A 437 -17.31 12.51 -10.31
CA ARG A 437 -17.06 12.77 -11.73
C ARG A 437 -15.61 13.18 -12.06
N SER A 438 -14.84 13.52 -11.04
CA SER A 438 -13.51 14.11 -11.19
C SER A 438 -12.44 13.23 -10.56
N GLY A 439 -11.19 13.54 -10.86
CA GLY A 439 -10.06 12.85 -10.29
C GLY A 439 -8.74 13.34 -10.84
N THR A 440 -7.68 12.61 -10.50
CA THR A 440 -6.34 12.87 -11.03
C THR A 440 -5.69 11.56 -11.43
N ILE A 441 -5.09 11.52 -12.61
CA ILE A 441 -4.07 10.53 -12.94
C ILE A 441 -2.70 11.19 -12.77
N SER A 442 -1.77 10.52 -12.13
CA SER A 442 -0.42 11.02 -11.94
C SER A 442 0.62 10.05 -12.45
N VAL A 443 1.69 10.58 -13.06
CA VAL A 443 2.83 9.80 -13.55
C VAL A 443 4.11 10.42 -12.98
N ASN A 444 4.85 9.66 -12.17
CA ASN A 444 6.02 10.14 -11.42
C ASN A 444 5.73 11.49 -10.71
N THR A 445 4.62 11.56 -9.96
CA THR A 445 4.09 12.75 -9.25
C THR A 445 3.50 13.88 -10.10
N LEU A 446 3.67 13.87 -11.42
CA LEU A 446 3.06 14.86 -12.29
C LEU A 446 1.57 14.55 -12.42
N ARG A 447 0.72 15.40 -11.85
CA ARG A 447 -0.74 15.21 -11.80
C ARG A 447 -1.42 15.84 -13.00
N THR A 448 -2.28 15.07 -13.63
CA THR A 448 -3.19 15.51 -14.69
C THR A 448 -4.62 15.35 -14.20
N PRO A 449 -5.33 16.45 -13.88
CA PRO A 449 -6.72 16.38 -13.44
C PRO A 449 -7.64 16.03 -14.62
N TYR A 450 -8.78 15.45 -14.30
CA TYR A 450 -9.84 15.20 -15.28
C TYR A 450 -11.22 15.36 -14.67
N THR A 451 -12.20 15.56 -15.55
CA THR A 451 -13.62 15.56 -15.22
C THR A 451 -14.36 14.86 -16.35
N ALA A 452 -15.02 13.75 -16.05
CA ALA A 452 -15.82 13.02 -17.04
C ALA A 452 -17.05 13.84 -17.47
N PRO A 453 -17.62 13.60 -18.67
CA PRO A 453 -18.81 14.30 -19.14
C PRO A 453 -20.10 13.85 -18.42
N GLY A 454 -21.15 14.66 -18.54
CA GLY A 454 -22.49 14.38 -17.98
C GLY A 454 -22.56 14.48 -16.45
N GLU A 455 -23.58 13.87 -15.84
CA GLU A 455 -23.86 13.97 -14.38
C GLU A 455 -23.59 12.68 -13.60
N SER A 456 -23.07 11.64 -14.26
CA SER A 456 -22.80 10.35 -13.62
C SER A 456 -21.56 10.42 -12.72
N GLU A 457 -21.74 10.17 -11.41
CA GLU A 457 -20.65 10.09 -10.43
C GLU A 457 -20.18 8.67 -10.12
N ILE A 458 -20.99 7.67 -10.48
CA ILE A 458 -20.76 6.27 -10.12
C ILE A 458 -20.15 5.53 -11.32
N LEU A 459 -19.07 4.80 -11.08
CA LEU A 459 -18.51 3.84 -12.02
C LEU A 459 -18.96 2.43 -11.58
N ASP A 460 -19.94 1.83 -12.27
CA ASP A 460 -20.48 0.52 -11.88
C ASP A 460 -19.81 -0.61 -12.68
N LEU A 461 -18.62 -1.01 -12.24
CA LEU A 461 -17.91 -2.17 -12.80
C LEU A 461 -18.57 -3.46 -12.34
N ASP A 462 -18.53 -4.51 -13.15
CA ASP A 462 -19.11 -5.81 -12.81
C ASP A 462 -18.22 -7.02 -13.09
N ASP A 463 -17.43 -6.97 -14.16
CA ASP A 463 -16.48 -8.05 -14.47
C ASP A 463 -15.20 -7.95 -13.59
N ASP A 464 -14.33 -8.94 -13.75
CA ASP A 464 -12.99 -8.93 -13.21
C ASP A 464 -12.21 -7.69 -13.68
N LEU A 465 -11.14 -7.36 -12.94
CA LEU A 465 -10.18 -6.35 -13.38
C LEU A 465 -9.02 -7.05 -14.09
N TYR A 466 -8.82 -6.78 -15.37
CA TYR A 466 -7.73 -7.39 -16.14
C TYR A 466 -6.47 -6.55 -16.10
N LEU A 467 -5.33 -7.21 -15.90
CA LEU A 467 -3.99 -6.63 -15.94
C LEU A 467 -3.17 -7.28 -17.06
N GLY A 468 -2.60 -6.47 -17.94
CA GLY A 468 -1.64 -6.88 -18.97
C GLY A 468 -2.24 -7.26 -20.33
N GLY A 469 -3.50 -7.68 -20.38
CA GLY A 469 -4.16 -8.11 -21.61
C GLY A 469 -5.58 -8.56 -21.35
N LEU A 470 -6.23 -9.18 -22.34
CA LEU A 470 -7.60 -9.67 -22.22
C LEU A 470 -7.69 -11.15 -22.65
N PRO A 471 -8.57 -11.94 -22.02
CA PRO A 471 -8.83 -13.30 -22.47
C PRO A 471 -9.47 -13.31 -23.86
N GLU A 472 -8.95 -14.17 -24.73
CA GLU A 472 -9.57 -14.44 -26.02
C GLU A 472 -10.91 -15.19 -25.83
N ASN A 473 -11.95 -14.74 -26.52
CA ASN A 473 -13.26 -15.42 -26.58
C ASN A 473 -13.98 -15.62 -25.23
N LYS A 474 -13.72 -14.79 -24.21
CA LYS A 474 -14.51 -14.82 -22.95
C LYS A 474 -15.95 -14.37 -23.25
N ALA A 475 -16.91 -15.24 -22.99
CA ALA A 475 -18.32 -14.90 -23.13
C ALA A 475 -18.70 -13.74 -22.19
N GLY A 476 -19.39 -12.73 -22.72
CA GLY A 476 -19.86 -11.57 -21.95
C GLY A 476 -18.84 -10.43 -21.82
N LEU A 477 -17.60 -10.60 -22.29
CA LEU A 477 -16.61 -9.53 -22.36
C LEU A 477 -17.01 -8.56 -23.49
N VAL A 478 -17.18 -7.28 -23.14
CA VAL A 478 -17.51 -6.21 -24.09
C VAL A 478 -16.28 -5.35 -24.30
N PHE A 479 -15.95 -5.04 -25.55
CA PHE A 479 -14.84 -4.15 -25.91
C PHE A 479 -15.41 -2.80 -26.39
N PRO A 480 -15.36 -1.75 -25.55
CA PRO A 480 -15.72 -0.39 -25.97
C PRO A 480 -14.85 0.08 -27.13
N THR A 481 -15.45 0.78 -28.10
CA THR A 481 -14.75 1.23 -29.32
C THR A 481 -13.66 2.26 -29.02
N GLU A 482 -13.80 2.96 -27.90
CA GLU A 482 -12.91 4.01 -27.43
C GLU A 482 -11.56 3.46 -26.93
N VAL A 483 -11.53 2.18 -26.51
CA VAL A 483 -10.32 1.45 -26.05
C VAL A 483 -9.66 0.75 -27.24
N TRP A 484 -8.87 1.51 -27.99
CA TRP A 484 -8.31 1.06 -29.27
C TRP A 484 -7.40 -0.17 -29.12
N THR A 485 -6.60 -0.23 -28.05
CA THR A 485 -5.68 -1.36 -27.84
C THR A 485 -6.40 -2.70 -27.69
N ALA A 486 -7.62 -2.71 -27.13
CA ALA A 486 -8.40 -3.93 -26.97
C ALA A 486 -8.83 -4.52 -28.33
N LEU A 487 -9.36 -3.69 -29.24
CA LEU A 487 -9.83 -4.12 -30.56
C LEU A 487 -8.68 -4.39 -31.54
N LEU A 488 -7.54 -3.73 -31.36
CA LEU A 488 -6.31 -3.99 -32.13
C LEU A 488 -5.52 -5.20 -31.60
N ASN A 489 -5.97 -5.85 -30.52
CA ASN A 489 -5.28 -6.95 -29.83
C ASN A 489 -3.86 -6.58 -29.38
N TYR A 490 -3.66 -5.34 -28.92
CA TYR A 490 -2.42 -4.87 -28.33
C TYR A 490 -2.45 -5.03 -26.81
N GLY A 491 -2.20 -6.24 -26.33
CA GLY A 491 -1.92 -6.44 -24.91
C GLY A 491 -0.52 -5.97 -24.52
N TYR A 492 -0.36 -5.62 -23.25
CA TYR A 492 0.87 -5.10 -22.68
C TYR A 492 1.95 -6.18 -22.54
N VAL A 493 3.17 -5.82 -22.93
CA VAL A 493 4.38 -6.61 -22.72
C VAL A 493 5.39 -5.71 -22.02
N GLY A 494 5.90 -6.16 -20.87
CA GLY A 494 6.70 -5.33 -19.97
C GLY A 494 6.56 -5.77 -18.52
N CYS A 495 7.16 -5.00 -17.61
CA CYS A 495 7.10 -5.29 -16.19
C CYS A 495 6.01 -4.50 -15.48
N ILE A 496 5.46 -5.08 -14.41
CA ILE A 496 4.56 -4.42 -13.46
C ILE A 496 4.95 -4.82 -12.03
N ARG A 497 4.83 -3.90 -11.07
CA ARG A 497 4.97 -4.17 -9.63
C ARG A 497 4.19 -3.17 -8.78
N ASP A 498 4.23 -3.39 -7.47
CA ASP A 498 3.68 -2.47 -6.45
C ASP A 498 2.24 -2.06 -6.78
N LEU A 499 1.38 -3.03 -7.15
CA LEU A 499 -0.02 -2.80 -7.45
C LEU A 499 -0.80 -2.58 -6.16
N PHE A 500 -1.49 -1.45 -6.04
CA PHE A 500 -2.44 -1.14 -5.00
C PHE A 500 -3.81 -0.85 -5.60
N ILE A 501 -4.85 -1.34 -4.93
CA ILE A 501 -6.25 -1.05 -5.25
C ILE A 501 -6.92 -0.56 -3.96
N ASP A 502 -7.47 0.64 -4.00
CA ASP A 502 -8.07 1.35 -2.86
C ASP A 502 -7.12 1.39 -1.64
N GLY A 503 -5.84 1.63 -1.93
CA GLY A 503 -4.76 1.66 -0.95
C GLY A 503 -4.29 0.31 -0.43
N GLN A 504 -4.92 -0.79 -0.81
CA GLN A 504 -4.50 -2.13 -0.42
C GLN A 504 -3.53 -2.75 -1.43
N SER A 505 -2.39 -3.22 -0.94
CA SER A 505 -1.39 -3.91 -1.75
C SER A 505 -1.91 -5.26 -2.30
N LYS A 506 -1.59 -5.59 -3.55
CA LYS A 506 -2.00 -6.83 -4.23
C LYS A 506 -0.79 -7.62 -4.71
N ASP A 507 -0.68 -8.87 -4.24
CA ASP A 507 0.39 -9.79 -4.66
C ASP A 507 0.11 -10.40 -6.04
N ILE A 508 0.50 -9.66 -7.08
CA ILE A 508 0.30 -10.06 -8.48
C ILE A 508 1.16 -11.26 -8.89
N ARG A 509 2.27 -11.56 -8.19
CA ARG A 509 3.04 -12.79 -8.44
C ARG A 509 2.22 -13.99 -7.99
N GLN A 510 1.78 -13.96 -6.73
CA GLN A 510 1.01 -15.07 -6.18
C GLN A 510 -0.25 -15.32 -7.01
N MET A 511 -0.92 -14.26 -7.48
CA MET A 511 -2.07 -14.38 -8.37
C MET A 511 -1.70 -15.06 -9.70
N ALA A 512 -0.59 -14.69 -10.34
CA ALA A 512 -0.11 -15.33 -11.57
C ALA A 512 0.23 -16.81 -11.38
N GLU A 513 0.87 -17.17 -10.25
CA GLU A 513 1.20 -18.55 -9.91
C GLU A 513 -0.06 -19.40 -9.69
N ILE A 514 -1.03 -18.88 -8.94
CA ILE A 514 -2.32 -19.55 -8.70
C ILE A 514 -3.11 -19.74 -10.00
N GLN A 515 -3.09 -18.74 -10.89
CA GLN A 515 -3.79 -18.80 -12.17
C GLN A 515 -3.05 -19.62 -13.24
N SER A 516 -1.79 -20.02 -12.98
CA SER A 516 -0.93 -20.71 -13.95
C SER A 516 -0.84 -19.96 -15.29
N THR A 517 -0.74 -18.63 -15.23
CA THR A 517 -0.79 -17.76 -16.41
C THR A 517 0.40 -17.99 -17.33
N ALA A 518 0.14 -18.37 -18.58
CA ALA A 518 1.17 -18.49 -19.60
C ALA A 518 1.74 -17.11 -19.99
N GLY A 519 3.06 -17.03 -20.20
CA GLY A 519 3.72 -15.79 -20.60
C GLY A 519 3.89 -14.76 -19.48
N VAL A 520 3.73 -15.14 -18.20
CA VAL A 520 4.07 -14.29 -17.05
C VAL A 520 5.25 -14.88 -16.28
N LYS A 521 6.29 -14.06 -16.07
CA LYS A 521 7.50 -14.43 -15.33
C LYS A 521 7.58 -13.70 -13.98
N PRO A 522 7.95 -14.35 -12.86
CA PRO A 522 7.95 -13.78 -11.52
C PRO A 522 9.14 -12.83 -11.22
N SER A 523 9.72 -12.21 -12.26
CA SER A 523 10.87 -11.32 -12.15
C SER A 523 10.83 -10.28 -13.26
N CYS A 524 11.51 -9.15 -13.06
CA CYS A 524 11.73 -8.15 -14.11
C CYS A 524 13.22 -7.91 -14.32
N SER A 525 13.72 -8.28 -15.50
CA SER A 525 15.07 -7.98 -15.94
C SER A 525 15.01 -7.45 -17.37
N ARG A 526 15.69 -6.34 -17.64
CA ARG A 526 15.88 -5.85 -19.01
C ARG A 526 17.09 -6.57 -19.60
N GLU A 527 16.90 -7.35 -20.65
CA GLU A 527 18.01 -8.00 -21.34
C GLU A 527 18.90 -6.95 -22.02
N THR A 528 20.22 -7.16 -21.92
CA THR A 528 21.21 -6.24 -22.48
C THR A 528 21.43 -6.47 -23.97
N ALA A 529 21.28 -7.71 -24.43
CA ALA A 529 21.38 -8.06 -25.84
C ALA A 529 20.12 -7.60 -26.58
N LYS A 530 20.29 -6.78 -27.61
CA LYS A 530 19.19 -6.38 -28.50
C LYS A 530 18.73 -7.59 -29.32
N PRO A 531 17.47 -8.05 -29.20
CA PRO A 531 17.00 -9.27 -29.88
C PRO A 531 17.20 -9.26 -31.40
N CYS A 532 17.09 -8.08 -32.05
CA CYS A 532 17.24 -7.96 -33.49
C CYS A 532 18.67 -8.16 -34.01
N LEU A 533 19.70 -8.13 -33.16
CA LEU A 533 21.09 -8.37 -33.60
C LEU A 533 21.31 -9.78 -34.15
N SER A 534 20.47 -10.74 -33.75
CA SER A 534 20.49 -12.11 -34.28
C SER A 534 19.89 -12.22 -35.69
N ASN A 535 19.38 -11.12 -36.26
CA ASN A 535 18.61 -11.07 -37.51
C ASN A 535 17.53 -12.18 -37.59
N PRO A 536 16.60 -12.22 -36.61
CA PRO A 536 15.64 -13.32 -36.51
C PRO A 536 14.55 -13.28 -37.59
N CYS A 537 14.25 -12.11 -38.15
CA CYS A 537 13.23 -11.94 -39.18
C CYS A 537 13.75 -12.39 -40.55
N LYS A 538 13.14 -13.45 -41.09
CA LYS A 538 13.48 -14.00 -42.40
C LYS A 538 12.83 -13.19 -43.53
N ASN A 539 13.21 -13.50 -44.77
CA ASN A 539 12.54 -13.01 -45.98
C ASN A 539 12.40 -11.48 -46.06
N ASN A 540 13.41 -10.76 -45.59
CA ASN A 540 13.46 -9.30 -45.53
C ASN A 540 12.38 -8.67 -44.63
N GLY A 541 11.88 -9.41 -43.63
CA GLY A 541 11.03 -8.84 -42.58
C GLY A 541 11.77 -7.77 -41.77
N VAL A 542 11.07 -6.69 -41.42
CA VAL A 542 11.67 -5.60 -40.64
C VAL A 542 11.66 -5.98 -39.16
N CYS A 543 12.84 -6.02 -38.54
CA CYS A 543 12.97 -6.35 -37.13
C CYS A 543 12.88 -5.10 -36.26
N ARG A 544 12.06 -5.16 -35.21
CA ARG A 544 12.01 -4.18 -34.11
C ARG A 544 12.35 -4.84 -32.78
N ASP A 545 13.19 -4.18 -32.00
CA ASP A 545 13.46 -4.59 -30.62
C ASP A 545 12.24 -4.28 -29.73
N GLY A 546 11.64 -5.32 -29.15
CA GLY A 546 10.57 -5.24 -28.14
C GLY A 546 11.11 -5.45 -26.73
N TRP A 547 10.23 -5.65 -25.75
CA TRP A 547 10.66 -5.96 -24.38
C TRP A 547 11.09 -7.43 -24.28
N ASN A 548 12.40 -7.70 -24.17
CA ASN A 548 13.01 -9.04 -24.13
C ASN A 548 12.57 -9.97 -25.28
N ARG A 549 12.16 -9.40 -26.41
CA ARG A 549 11.72 -10.14 -27.61
C ARG A 549 12.00 -9.33 -28.86
N TYR A 550 12.12 -10.02 -29.99
CA TYR A 550 12.08 -9.39 -31.31
C TYR A 550 10.64 -9.38 -31.83
N VAL A 551 10.30 -8.37 -32.63
CA VAL A 551 9.02 -8.26 -33.35
C VAL A 551 9.33 -8.10 -34.83
N CYS A 552 8.76 -8.97 -35.67
CA CYS A 552 8.95 -8.94 -37.11
C CYS A 552 7.72 -8.36 -37.81
N ASP A 553 7.90 -7.31 -38.62
CA ASP A 553 6.91 -6.89 -39.60
C ASP A 553 7.11 -7.65 -40.91
N CYS A 554 6.13 -8.50 -41.23
CA CYS A 554 6.14 -9.34 -42.43
C CYS A 554 5.23 -8.82 -43.56
N SER A 555 4.51 -7.71 -43.36
CA SER A 555 3.41 -7.24 -44.23
C SER A 555 3.81 -7.05 -45.70
N GLY A 556 5.06 -6.65 -45.97
CA GLY A 556 5.62 -6.46 -47.31
C GLY A 556 6.36 -7.66 -47.91
N THR A 557 6.48 -8.77 -47.19
CA THR A 557 7.41 -9.86 -47.54
C THR A 557 6.77 -10.99 -48.34
N GLY A 558 5.46 -11.22 -48.16
CA GLY A 558 4.77 -12.39 -48.73
C GLY A 558 4.90 -13.62 -47.83
N TYR A 559 5.34 -13.41 -46.60
CA TYR A 559 5.43 -14.40 -45.54
C TYR A 559 4.68 -13.89 -44.30
N LEU A 560 4.40 -14.79 -43.37
CA LEU A 560 3.78 -14.54 -42.07
C LEU A 560 4.39 -15.47 -41.01
N GLY A 561 3.95 -15.33 -39.76
CA GLY A 561 4.51 -16.03 -38.61
C GLY A 561 5.47 -15.15 -37.81
N ARG A 562 5.93 -15.68 -36.67
CA ARG A 562 6.71 -14.90 -35.68
C ARG A 562 8.01 -14.35 -36.25
N SER A 563 8.62 -15.06 -37.21
CA SER A 563 9.89 -14.73 -37.85
C SER A 563 9.78 -14.61 -39.38
N CYS A 564 8.57 -14.38 -39.91
CA CYS A 564 8.28 -14.36 -41.34
C CYS A 564 8.71 -15.65 -42.07
N GLU A 565 8.58 -16.80 -41.42
CA GLU A 565 9.07 -18.09 -41.90
C GLU A 565 8.04 -18.89 -42.72
N ARG A 566 6.75 -18.54 -42.64
CA ARG A 566 5.67 -19.25 -43.31
C ARG A 566 5.24 -18.46 -44.55
N GLU A 567 5.14 -19.11 -45.70
CA GLU A 567 4.63 -18.47 -46.92
C GLU A 567 3.18 -18.02 -46.73
N ALA A 568 2.88 -16.81 -47.22
CA ALA A 568 1.51 -16.28 -47.18
C ALA A 568 0.67 -16.87 -48.32
N THR A 569 -0.58 -17.22 -48.01
CA THR A 569 -1.53 -17.73 -48.99
C THR A 569 -1.84 -16.68 -50.05
N ILE A 570 -1.73 -17.06 -51.32
CA ILE A 570 -2.10 -16.22 -52.47
C ILE A 570 -3.52 -16.57 -52.93
N LEU A 571 -4.33 -15.54 -53.18
CA LEU A 571 -5.66 -15.66 -53.79
C LEU A 571 -5.64 -15.02 -55.17
N SER A 572 -6.24 -15.69 -56.15
CA SER A 572 -6.35 -15.21 -57.54
C SER A 572 -7.78 -14.80 -57.83
N TYR A 573 -7.94 -13.67 -58.52
CA TYR A 573 -9.25 -13.09 -58.87
C TYR A 573 -9.26 -12.76 -60.37
N ASP A 574 -10.25 -13.27 -61.10
CA ASP A 574 -10.41 -13.07 -62.55
C ASP A 574 -11.41 -11.95 -62.91
N GLY A 575 -11.97 -11.28 -61.90
CA GLY A 575 -13.02 -10.27 -62.05
C GLY A 575 -14.45 -10.77 -61.81
N SER A 576 -14.64 -12.09 -61.65
CA SER A 576 -15.92 -12.73 -61.30
C SER A 576 -15.92 -13.39 -59.92
N MET A 577 -14.77 -13.42 -59.25
CA MET A 577 -14.56 -14.04 -57.94
C MET A 577 -14.63 -13.04 -56.80
N PHE A 578 -15.02 -13.50 -55.62
CA PHE A 578 -14.90 -12.75 -54.36
C PHE A 578 -14.52 -13.68 -53.21
N MET A 579 -13.88 -13.11 -52.19
CA MET A 579 -13.69 -13.74 -50.89
C MET A 579 -14.40 -12.86 -49.86
N LYS A 580 -15.28 -13.46 -49.06
CA LYS A 580 -16.02 -12.75 -48.02
C LYS A 580 -15.73 -13.39 -46.66
N ILE A 581 -15.22 -12.59 -45.73
CA ILE A 581 -15.11 -12.97 -44.33
C ILE A 581 -16.34 -12.42 -43.61
N GLN A 582 -17.25 -13.30 -43.21
CA GLN A 582 -18.35 -12.93 -42.36
C GLN A 582 -17.95 -13.14 -40.90
N LEU A 583 -17.75 -12.04 -40.19
CA LEU A 583 -17.41 -12.07 -38.77
C LEU A 583 -18.56 -12.68 -37.95
N PRO A 584 -18.25 -13.42 -36.88
CA PRO A 584 -19.26 -14.10 -36.06
C PRO A 584 -20.19 -13.12 -35.34
N VAL A 585 -19.67 -11.92 -35.01
CA VAL A 585 -20.42 -10.82 -34.40
C VAL A 585 -20.18 -9.54 -35.19
N VAL A 586 -21.12 -8.60 -35.10
CA VAL A 586 -20.96 -7.27 -35.69
C VAL A 586 -19.85 -6.54 -34.92
N MET A 587 -18.90 -5.98 -35.67
CA MET A 587 -17.78 -5.23 -35.09
C MET A 587 -18.02 -3.74 -35.26
N HIS A 588 -17.67 -2.99 -34.22
CA HIS A 588 -17.59 -1.54 -34.23
C HIS A 588 -16.17 -1.17 -33.79
N THR A 589 -15.52 -0.26 -34.51
CA THR A 589 -14.12 0.08 -34.32
C THR A 589 -13.91 1.58 -34.57
N GLU A 590 -13.02 2.21 -33.80
CA GLU A 590 -12.55 3.58 -34.03
C GLU A 590 -11.09 3.62 -34.54
N ALA A 591 -10.42 2.47 -34.56
CA ALA A 591 -9.06 2.31 -35.02
C ALA A 591 -8.88 0.93 -35.65
N GLU A 592 -8.18 0.86 -36.79
CA GLU A 592 -7.92 -0.37 -37.54
C GLU A 592 -6.49 -0.39 -38.09
N ASP A 593 -5.86 -1.56 -38.04
CA ASP A 593 -4.63 -1.85 -38.77
C ASP A 593 -4.93 -2.77 -39.95
N VAL A 594 -4.82 -2.23 -41.17
CA VAL A 594 -5.13 -2.94 -42.41
C VAL A 594 -3.90 -2.97 -43.31
N SER A 595 -3.40 -4.18 -43.60
CA SER A 595 -2.31 -4.38 -44.57
C SER A 595 -2.65 -5.51 -45.54
N LEU A 596 -2.29 -5.31 -46.81
CA LEU A 596 -2.43 -6.32 -47.86
C LEU A 596 -1.41 -6.10 -48.97
N ARG A 597 -1.10 -7.16 -49.73
CA ARG A 597 -0.31 -7.09 -50.96
C ARG A 597 -1.21 -7.42 -52.14
N PHE A 598 -1.06 -6.69 -53.24
CA PHE A 598 -1.82 -6.94 -54.46
C PHE A 598 -0.92 -6.80 -55.69
N ARG A 599 -1.36 -7.40 -56.80
CA ARG A 599 -0.76 -7.23 -58.13
C ARG A 599 -1.89 -7.23 -59.17
N SER A 600 -1.94 -6.20 -60.01
CA SER A 600 -2.96 -6.06 -61.05
C SER A 600 -2.39 -5.36 -62.28
N GLN A 601 -2.88 -5.73 -63.47
CA GLN A 601 -2.67 -4.97 -64.71
C GLN A 601 -3.75 -3.90 -64.92
N ARG A 602 -4.87 -4.00 -64.20
CA ARG A 602 -5.98 -3.05 -64.31
C ARG A 602 -5.67 -1.79 -63.51
N ALA A 603 -5.99 -0.63 -64.09
CA ALA A 603 -5.93 0.66 -63.39
C ALA A 603 -7.08 0.87 -62.38
N TYR A 604 -8.08 -0.02 -62.39
CA TYR A 604 -9.26 0.05 -61.53
C TYR A 604 -9.60 -1.31 -60.94
N GLY A 605 -10.09 -1.32 -59.70
CA GLY A 605 -10.59 -2.52 -59.05
C GLY A 605 -10.59 -2.40 -57.53
N ILE A 606 -11.57 -3.05 -56.89
CA ILE A 606 -11.62 -3.15 -55.43
C ILE A 606 -10.50 -4.06 -54.91
N LEU A 607 -9.84 -3.66 -53.82
CA LEU A 607 -8.84 -4.50 -53.14
C LEU A 607 -9.46 -5.12 -51.88
N MET A 608 -10.08 -4.29 -51.04
CA MET A 608 -10.88 -4.72 -49.90
C MET A 608 -11.93 -3.67 -49.53
N ALA A 609 -13.00 -4.10 -48.88
CA ALA A 609 -13.97 -3.22 -48.25
C ALA A 609 -14.52 -3.88 -46.99
N THR A 610 -14.67 -3.12 -45.90
CA THR A 610 -15.61 -3.47 -44.85
C THR A 610 -17.02 -3.07 -45.29
N THR A 611 -18.03 -3.88 -44.95
CA THR A 611 -19.42 -3.65 -45.35
C THR A 611 -20.35 -3.95 -44.20
N SER A 612 -21.30 -3.05 -43.93
CA SER A 612 -22.42 -3.28 -43.02
C SER A 612 -23.65 -3.82 -43.77
N ARG A 613 -24.49 -4.60 -43.09
CA ARG A 613 -25.82 -4.98 -43.59
C ARG A 613 -26.85 -3.88 -43.37
N GLU A 614 -26.58 -2.99 -42.42
CA GLU A 614 -27.54 -2.01 -41.92
C GLU A 614 -27.22 -0.59 -42.39
N SER A 615 -25.98 -0.31 -42.80
CA SER A 615 -25.53 1.02 -43.22
C SER A 615 -24.61 0.98 -44.45
N ALA A 616 -24.36 2.16 -45.02
CA ALA A 616 -23.38 2.36 -46.10
C ALA A 616 -21.95 2.60 -45.58
N ASP A 617 -21.69 2.30 -44.30
CA ASP A 617 -20.38 2.49 -43.69
C ASP A 617 -19.36 1.56 -44.33
N THR A 618 -18.19 2.11 -44.64
CA THR A 618 -17.12 1.33 -45.26
C THR A 618 -15.75 1.96 -45.02
N LEU A 619 -14.78 1.10 -44.73
CA LEU A 619 -13.35 1.32 -44.93
C LEU A 619 -12.97 0.53 -46.18
N ARG A 620 -12.59 1.24 -47.24
CA ARG A 620 -12.36 0.66 -48.58
C ARG A 620 -11.01 1.03 -49.13
N LEU A 621 -10.28 0.03 -49.62
CA LEU A 621 -9.07 0.20 -50.43
C LEU A 621 -9.36 -0.23 -51.86
N GLU A 622 -9.10 0.65 -52.81
CA GLU A 622 -9.34 0.41 -54.24
C GLU A 622 -8.24 0.98 -55.13
N LEU A 623 -8.11 0.44 -56.34
CA LEU A 623 -7.37 1.06 -57.42
C LEU A 623 -8.27 2.05 -58.17
N ASP A 624 -7.81 3.28 -58.29
CA ASP A 624 -8.48 4.37 -59.00
C ASP A 624 -7.44 5.11 -59.88
N ALA A 625 -7.55 4.89 -61.19
CA ALA A 625 -6.61 5.38 -62.19
C ALA A 625 -5.14 5.01 -61.88
N GLY A 626 -4.91 3.75 -61.49
CA GLY A 626 -3.58 3.21 -61.21
C GLY A 626 -3.00 3.60 -59.84
N ARG A 627 -3.75 4.32 -59.01
CA ARG A 627 -3.35 4.70 -57.63
C ARG A 627 -4.17 3.93 -56.62
N VAL A 628 -3.58 3.65 -55.45
CA VAL A 628 -4.34 3.13 -54.31
C VAL A 628 -5.09 4.29 -53.66
N LYS A 629 -6.39 4.11 -53.44
CA LYS A 629 -7.29 5.06 -52.80
C LYS A 629 -7.91 4.43 -51.56
N LEU A 630 -7.75 5.09 -50.43
CA LEU A 630 -8.46 4.80 -49.21
C LEU A 630 -9.73 5.66 -49.16
N THR A 631 -10.88 5.03 -48.93
CA THR A 631 -12.15 5.70 -48.66
C THR A 631 -12.65 5.23 -47.30
N VAL A 632 -12.85 6.16 -46.37
CA VAL A 632 -13.59 5.92 -45.13
C VAL A 632 -14.89 6.70 -45.22
N ASN A 633 -16.02 5.99 -45.20
CA ASN A 633 -17.35 6.57 -45.21
C ASN A 633 -18.08 6.12 -43.95
N LEU A 634 -18.52 7.09 -43.15
CA LEU A 634 -19.41 6.89 -42.00
C LEU A 634 -20.70 7.63 -42.35
N ALA A 635 -21.70 6.90 -42.80
CA ALA A 635 -22.98 7.44 -43.24
C ALA A 635 -23.69 8.09 -42.05
N PHE A 636 -24.05 9.37 -42.20
CA PHE A 636 -25.08 9.96 -41.35
C PHE A 636 -26.43 9.48 -41.89
N GLU A 637 -27.20 8.74 -41.10
CA GLU A 637 -28.64 8.72 -41.32
C GLU A 637 -29.13 10.17 -41.19
N LYS A 638 -29.65 10.73 -42.29
CA LYS A 638 -30.49 11.92 -42.21
C LYS A 638 -31.67 11.54 -41.33
N GLN A 639 -31.71 12.07 -40.12
CA GLN A 639 -32.96 12.22 -39.42
C GLN A 639 -33.76 13.22 -40.26
N ASP A 640 -34.81 12.75 -40.94
CA ASP A 640 -35.77 13.60 -41.64
C ASP A 640 -36.53 14.42 -40.58
N ASP A 641 -35.88 15.45 -40.03
CA ASP A 641 -36.59 16.58 -39.47
C ASP A 641 -37.15 17.36 -40.65
N LEU A 642 -38.46 17.23 -40.82
CA LEU A 642 -39.30 18.16 -41.56
C LEU A 642 -39.05 19.58 -41.01
N ILE A 643 -38.02 20.24 -41.52
CA ILE A 643 -37.94 21.70 -41.48
C ILE A 643 -38.98 22.16 -42.49
N THR A 644 -40.20 22.39 -42.00
CA THR A 644 -41.15 23.24 -42.69
C THR A 644 -40.48 24.60 -42.91
N SER A 645 -40.48 25.06 -44.15
CA SER A 645 -40.03 26.37 -44.55
C SER A 645 -40.91 27.45 -43.89
N GLN A 646 -40.55 27.86 -42.68
CA GLN A 646 -41.02 29.09 -42.02
C GLN A 646 -40.08 29.35 -40.84
N ASP A 647 -38.92 29.90 -41.14
CA ASP A 647 -38.47 31.19 -40.60
C ASP A 647 -37.00 31.43 -41.00
N TRP A 648 -36.84 32.45 -41.84
CA TRP A 648 -35.57 33.11 -42.17
C TRP A 648 -35.17 34.06 -41.05
#